data_AF-A0A6L6E2H5-F1
#
_entry.id   AF-A0A6L6E2H5-F1
#
_cell.length_a   1.000
_cell.length_b   1.000
_cell.length_c   1.000
_cell.angle_alpha   90.00
_cell.angle_beta   90.00
_cell.angle_gamma   90.00
#
_symmetry.space_group_name_H-M   'P 1'
#
loop_
_entity.id
_entity.type
_entity.pdbx_description
1 polymer ?
#
loop_
_entity_poly.entity_id
_entity_poly.type
_entity_poly.pdbx_seq_one_letter_code
_entity_poly.pdbx_strand_id
1 'polypeptide(L)'
;MSSQVTAVVVCHDTGDYLTQTLQALSQQTRPADRVILVNTSGKTLDHAFGPVQTIELDPKTKLPEALAAATETLISSDTHWLWILHDDSAPEPECLAELLETLETTALVGAIAPKQVDPERPRIIRQLGLTLTPLGEPLSIVSGELDQSQHDTMSDVMAVSTAGMLVRTDSYEQLGGLSPKAPPLAADYDLSLRLRLAGLRVMVAPAARIRHAQLSLEGKRSRSWLAGSPKTAVRKAAVHLRLTFSPLWFALIYWMLLPLVTVARTFWRLFQKRPDRIPAELLGGLWGFFTVGARLSARAGNSRGIRAIRKSFDAPWSTVRAANRSQADLEQQLELQQAFARGEHELEAANVGKSFTADRGWLWAALLLAISYANFPTAVAVVSSSVSPLSDNWWQIFLRAGSSWQPIGQGFAGPADPFNWALLALSSLTPWAPSLSVGLLLFAAPALAFSGAWRTATLITPKTWIRNAFALGYALWPWFIQARNDASLATVLAAVTLPWLVFTIARAAGLGRSGSARSMRQTWSWVGVSGLLFALVGVSSPVLAATALIALAVVALTRIKRFGYLLWIGLPFSALYTPLAFNLMLTTGNPISLLTEPGVPTSAGVTGLSGLLLPAHPLDFMQYGFAVLGFVALLALLTKRWILASVMWAFALLVVAIAVVHSQTQFANPGGLGELEWVSGSPATLLIALGLVVLGLVAIAAEYAKPNLRMLIGLIVMLAAVAPMALSAATATRNYNFADDRVVPWLLEADAQIGKNVKVLLLDARSEEYSAKILPVSGLQLEDNSIAYRYSLAELNRSDPGYKSMAALVAALVSANDDTLAEGLASAHIAYVLVPSAASESAAELINSLDSLTELSSAGSTEFGRLWRVTAAVDEAVAEDKSPWSTTKLVQLSILIGFILLAVPTAGSRSRKSKTAEIFIENDGDNA
;
A
#
# COMPACT_ATOMS: atom_id res chain seq x y z
N MET A 1 1.81 -65.67 -10.92
CA MET A 1 1.45 -65.95 -9.51
C MET A 1 0.28 -65.04 -9.19
N SER A 2 -0.81 -65.55 -8.62
CA SER A 2 -1.98 -64.71 -8.32
C SER A 2 -1.67 -63.74 -7.18
N SER A 3 -1.71 -62.44 -7.44
CA SER A 3 -1.50 -61.39 -6.42
C SER A 3 -2.68 -61.34 -5.44
N GLN A 4 -2.45 -61.69 -4.17
CA GLN A 4 -3.47 -61.56 -3.13
C GLN A 4 -3.62 -60.10 -2.70
N VAL A 5 -4.86 -59.61 -2.59
CA VAL A 5 -5.17 -58.24 -2.16
C VAL A 5 -6.08 -58.24 -0.94
N THR A 6 -5.63 -57.55 0.11
CA THR A 6 -6.50 -57.16 1.23
C THR A 6 -6.89 -55.69 1.09
N ALA A 7 -8.18 -55.40 0.99
CA ALA A 7 -8.71 -54.05 1.03
C ALA A 7 -8.94 -53.60 2.48
N VAL A 8 -8.35 -52.49 2.88
CA VAL A 8 -8.54 -51.87 4.19
C VAL A 8 -9.28 -50.54 4.00
N VAL A 9 -10.51 -50.49 4.50
CA VAL A 9 -11.34 -49.27 4.49
C VAL A 9 -11.23 -48.62 5.86
N VAL A 10 -10.67 -47.41 5.94
CA VAL A 10 -10.61 -46.64 7.18
C VAL A 10 -11.79 -45.68 7.23
N CYS A 11 -12.68 -45.93 8.18
CA CYS A 11 -13.88 -45.15 8.44
C CYS A 11 -13.66 -44.22 9.63
N HIS A 12 -13.99 -42.94 9.44
CA HIS A 12 -13.97 -41.95 10.53
C HIS A 12 -15.37 -41.37 10.82
N ASP A 13 -16.35 -41.61 9.96
CA ASP A 13 -17.73 -41.15 10.16
C ASP A 13 -18.72 -42.05 9.39
N THR A 14 -19.90 -42.25 9.95
CA THR A 14 -20.94 -43.15 9.42
C THR A 14 -21.91 -42.37 8.53
N GLY A 15 -21.51 -42.07 7.30
CA GLY A 15 -22.34 -41.37 6.31
C GLY A 15 -22.59 -42.18 5.04
N ASP A 16 -23.47 -41.67 4.16
CA ASP A 16 -23.83 -42.31 2.88
C ASP A 16 -22.62 -42.66 2.00
N TYR A 17 -21.53 -41.89 2.12
CA TYR A 17 -20.28 -42.16 1.42
C TYR A 17 -19.64 -43.50 1.82
N LEU A 18 -19.70 -43.92 3.09
CA LEU A 18 -19.17 -45.21 3.52
C LEU A 18 -19.95 -46.36 2.86
N THR A 19 -21.28 -46.25 2.87
CA THR A 19 -22.18 -47.20 2.20
C THR A 19 -21.86 -47.30 0.71
N GLN A 20 -21.68 -46.16 0.04
CA GLN A 20 -21.29 -46.11 -1.37
C GLN A 20 -19.92 -46.76 -1.61
N THR A 21 -18.94 -46.51 -0.76
CA THR A 21 -17.59 -47.08 -0.87
C THR A 21 -17.61 -48.61 -0.68
N LEU A 22 -18.35 -49.12 0.30
CA LEU A 22 -18.50 -50.56 0.52
C LEU A 22 -19.29 -51.25 -0.60
N GLN A 23 -20.33 -50.59 -1.13
CA GLN A 23 -21.07 -51.08 -2.29
C GLN A 23 -20.21 -51.09 -3.56
N ALA A 24 -19.40 -50.05 -3.77
CA ALA A 24 -18.45 -49.97 -4.87
C ALA A 24 -17.36 -51.05 -4.80
N LEU A 25 -16.95 -51.43 -3.58
CA LEU A 25 -16.04 -52.54 -3.34
C LEU A 25 -16.63 -53.90 -3.70
N SER A 26 -17.92 -54.15 -3.40
CA SER A 26 -18.57 -55.42 -3.76
C SER A 26 -18.86 -55.56 -5.26
N GLN A 27 -18.86 -54.44 -5.99
CA GLN A 27 -19.09 -54.38 -7.44
C GLN A 27 -17.80 -54.43 -8.28
N GLN A 28 -16.64 -54.67 -7.67
CA GLN A 28 -15.39 -54.78 -8.42
C GLN A 28 -15.40 -56.00 -9.36
N THR A 29 -14.96 -55.81 -10.61
CA THR A 29 -14.83 -56.88 -11.60
C THR A 29 -13.81 -57.94 -11.17
N ARG A 30 -12.74 -57.50 -10.49
CA ARG A 30 -11.85 -58.33 -9.69
C ARG A 30 -12.11 -58.06 -8.20
N PRO A 31 -12.66 -59.01 -7.42
CA PRO A 31 -12.89 -58.80 -6.00
C PRO A 31 -11.57 -58.79 -5.22
N ALA A 32 -11.55 -58.07 -4.09
CA ALA A 32 -10.48 -58.20 -3.11
C ALA A 32 -10.61 -59.54 -2.36
N ASP A 33 -9.48 -60.18 -2.05
CA ASP A 33 -9.46 -61.49 -1.40
C ASP A 33 -9.90 -61.41 0.07
N ARG A 34 -9.66 -60.27 0.72
CA ARG A 34 -10.10 -59.95 2.08
C ARG A 34 -10.47 -58.48 2.19
N VAL A 35 -11.50 -58.16 2.97
CA VAL A 35 -11.90 -56.78 3.26
C VAL A 35 -11.91 -56.58 4.78
N ILE A 36 -11.18 -55.56 5.24
CA ILE A 36 -11.10 -55.16 6.65
C ILE A 36 -11.62 -53.72 6.75
N LEU A 37 -12.60 -53.50 7.62
CA LEU A 37 -13.16 -52.20 7.92
C LEU A 37 -12.64 -51.73 9.28
N VAL A 38 -11.87 -50.66 9.30
CA VAL A 38 -11.38 -50.05 10.54
C VAL A 38 -12.27 -48.87 10.89
N ASN A 39 -13.00 -48.98 11.99
CA ASN A 39 -13.92 -47.96 12.44
C ASN A 39 -13.28 -47.08 13.52
N THR A 40 -13.19 -45.78 13.25
CA THR A 40 -12.76 -44.73 14.17
C THR A 40 -13.84 -43.67 14.36
N SER A 41 -15.11 -43.96 14.00
CA SER A 41 -16.22 -43.02 14.13
C SER A 41 -16.77 -42.90 15.55
N GLY A 42 -16.49 -43.88 16.42
CA GLY A 42 -17.05 -43.98 17.76
C GLY A 42 -18.51 -44.42 17.80
N LYS A 43 -19.10 -44.76 16.66
CA LYS A 43 -20.44 -45.35 16.54
C LYS A 43 -20.31 -46.78 16.04
N THR A 44 -21.07 -47.71 16.61
CA THR A 44 -21.14 -49.09 16.13
C THR A 44 -21.76 -49.14 14.74
N LEU A 45 -21.11 -49.86 13.82
CA LEU A 45 -21.60 -50.05 12.46
C LEU A 45 -22.66 -51.15 12.41
N ASP A 46 -23.84 -50.84 11.86
CA ASP A 46 -24.86 -51.85 11.58
C ASP A 46 -24.34 -52.84 10.52
N HIS A 47 -24.53 -54.14 10.77
CA HIS A 47 -23.92 -55.26 10.03
C HIS A 47 -24.50 -55.49 8.62
N ALA A 48 -24.92 -54.44 7.91
CA ALA A 48 -25.62 -54.53 6.63
C ALA A 48 -24.73 -54.90 5.42
N PHE A 49 -23.43 -55.16 5.62
CA PHE A 49 -22.42 -55.11 4.55
C PHE A 49 -21.70 -56.44 4.21
N GLY A 50 -22.27 -57.60 4.59
CA GLY A 50 -21.67 -58.91 4.31
C GLY A 50 -20.58 -59.30 5.32
N PRO A 51 -19.81 -60.39 5.08
CA PRO A 51 -18.80 -60.90 6.01
C PRO A 51 -17.52 -60.05 5.98
N VAL A 52 -17.61 -58.78 6.39
CA VAL A 52 -16.46 -57.87 6.50
C VAL A 52 -15.91 -57.93 7.92
N GLN A 53 -14.60 -58.08 8.06
CA GLN A 53 -13.97 -58.02 9.38
C GLN A 53 -13.90 -56.57 9.84
N THR A 54 -14.57 -56.26 10.95
CA THR A 54 -14.58 -54.90 11.52
C THR A 54 -13.64 -54.80 12.72
N ILE A 55 -12.81 -53.75 12.76
CA ILE A 55 -11.93 -53.40 13.88
C ILE A 55 -12.40 -52.05 14.43
N GLU A 56 -12.87 -52.04 15.67
CA GLU A 56 -13.33 -50.84 16.38
C GLU A 56 -12.17 -50.19 17.15
N LEU A 57 -11.88 -48.91 16.90
CA LEU A 57 -10.79 -48.14 17.51
C LEU A 57 -11.30 -46.81 18.08
N ASP A 58 -10.52 -46.19 18.96
CA ASP A 58 -10.85 -44.89 19.56
C ASP A 58 -11.00 -43.80 18.46
N PRO A 59 -11.97 -42.89 18.54
CA PRO A 59 -12.13 -41.80 17.57
C PRO A 59 -10.95 -40.85 17.42
N LYS A 60 -10.01 -40.83 18.38
CA LYS A 60 -8.78 -40.04 18.32
C LYS A 60 -7.65 -40.74 17.57
N THR A 61 -7.83 -42.01 17.21
CA THR A 61 -6.85 -42.83 16.50
C THR A 61 -6.54 -42.20 15.14
N LYS A 62 -5.25 -42.03 14.83
CA LYS A 62 -4.83 -41.45 13.55
C LYS A 62 -4.71 -42.52 12.48
N LEU A 63 -4.72 -42.10 11.21
CA LEU A 63 -4.57 -43.00 10.05
C LEU A 63 -3.39 -44.00 10.19
N PRO A 64 -2.17 -43.60 10.62
CA PRO A 64 -1.07 -44.57 10.80
C PRO A 64 -1.37 -45.67 11.82
N GLU A 65 -2.02 -45.32 12.93
CA GLU A 65 -2.38 -46.26 14.00
C GLU A 65 -3.52 -47.18 13.55
N ALA A 66 -4.51 -46.64 12.83
CA ALA A 66 -5.60 -47.41 12.23
C ALA A 66 -5.11 -48.45 11.22
N LEU A 67 -4.16 -48.08 10.36
CA LEU A 67 -3.55 -49.02 9.41
C LEU A 67 -2.63 -50.03 10.09
N ALA A 68 -1.92 -49.64 11.15
CA ALA A 68 -1.11 -50.57 11.93
C ALA A 68 -1.98 -51.69 12.54
N ALA A 69 -3.13 -51.34 13.13
CA ALA A 69 -4.08 -52.32 13.67
C ALA A 69 -4.66 -53.25 12.58
N ALA A 70 -4.94 -52.73 11.38
CA ALA A 70 -5.42 -53.56 10.27
C ALA A 70 -4.35 -54.54 9.74
N THR A 71 -3.09 -54.11 9.75
CA THR A 71 -1.98 -54.89 9.19
C THR A 71 -1.41 -55.93 10.14
N GLU A 72 -1.66 -55.83 11.46
CA GLU A 72 -1.20 -56.80 12.46
C GLU A 72 -1.68 -58.24 12.20
N THR A 73 -2.84 -58.40 11.54
CA THR A 73 -3.41 -59.72 11.21
C THR A 73 -3.07 -60.21 9.79
N LEU A 74 -2.20 -59.50 9.07
CA LEU A 74 -1.79 -59.84 7.71
C LEU A 74 -0.46 -60.60 7.71
N ILE A 75 -0.37 -61.61 6.86
CA ILE A 75 0.90 -62.29 6.60
C ILE A 75 1.59 -61.53 5.47
N SER A 76 2.67 -60.84 5.80
CA SER A 76 3.43 -60.09 4.80
C SER A 76 4.10 -61.02 3.80
N SER A 77 3.89 -60.73 2.52
CA SER A 77 4.46 -61.47 1.39
C SER A 77 4.75 -60.50 0.24
N ASP A 78 5.69 -60.87 -0.62
CA ASP A 78 5.99 -60.16 -1.88
C ASP A 78 4.87 -60.30 -2.91
N THR A 79 4.01 -61.32 -2.77
CA THR A 79 2.80 -61.54 -3.58
C THR A 79 1.52 -60.96 -2.96
N HIS A 80 1.61 -60.37 -1.76
CA HIS A 80 0.45 -59.84 -1.04
C HIS A 80 0.46 -58.30 -1.00
N TRP A 81 -0.68 -57.71 -1.33
CA TRP A 81 -0.86 -56.27 -1.51
C TRP A 81 -1.97 -55.73 -0.61
N LEU A 82 -1.72 -54.55 -0.06
CA LEU A 82 -2.64 -53.80 0.78
C LEU A 82 -3.29 -52.69 -0.05
N TRP A 83 -4.61 -52.72 -0.21
CA TRP A 83 -5.37 -51.67 -0.87
C TRP A 83 -6.03 -50.75 0.15
N ILE A 84 -5.51 -49.54 0.31
CA ILE A 84 -5.95 -48.56 1.29
C ILE A 84 -7.07 -47.71 0.69
N LEU A 85 -8.23 -47.69 1.35
CA LEU A 85 -9.39 -46.90 0.99
C LEU A 85 -9.86 -46.06 2.18
N HIS A 86 -10.31 -44.85 1.90
CA HIS A 86 -11.00 -44.03 2.90
C HIS A 86 -12.51 -44.21 2.75
N ASP A 87 -13.28 -43.86 3.78
CA ASP A 87 -14.75 -43.91 3.75
C ASP A 87 -15.39 -43.12 2.61
N ASP A 88 -14.74 -42.06 2.12
CA ASP A 88 -15.21 -41.19 1.04
C ASP A 88 -14.54 -41.45 -0.32
N SER A 89 -13.97 -42.65 -0.50
CA SER A 89 -13.23 -43.08 -1.69
C SER A 89 -13.88 -44.30 -2.35
N ALA A 90 -14.92 -44.10 -3.18
CA ALA A 90 -15.63 -45.18 -3.84
C ALA A 90 -14.96 -45.58 -5.17
N PRO A 91 -14.37 -46.79 -5.30
CA PRO A 91 -13.70 -47.24 -6.52
C PRO A 91 -14.69 -47.52 -7.66
N GLU A 92 -14.34 -47.20 -8.92
CA GLU A 92 -15.15 -47.64 -10.06
C GLU A 92 -14.99 -49.16 -10.30
N PRO A 93 -15.94 -49.85 -10.96
CA PRO A 93 -15.96 -51.33 -11.03
C PRO A 93 -14.67 -52.00 -11.51
N GLU A 94 -13.93 -51.36 -12.43
CA GLU A 94 -12.70 -51.91 -13.01
C GLU A 94 -11.42 -51.47 -12.26
N CYS A 95 -11.55 -50.65 -11.21
CA CYS A 95 -10.41 -50.00 -10.55
C CYS A 95 -9.36 -50.99 -10.04
N LEU A 96 -9.77 -52.06 -9.33
CA LEU A 96 -8.80 -53.02 -8.80
C LEU A 96 -8.17 -53.90 -9.90
N ALA A 97 -8.90 -54.18 -10.99
CA ALA A 97 -8.37 -54.91 -12.13
C ALA A 97 -7.27 -54.12 -12.84
N GLU A 98 -7.52 -52.84 -13.11
CA GLU A 98 -6.58 -51.90 -13.75
C GLU A 98 -5.33 -51.64 -12.90
N LEU A 99 -5.48 -51.57 -11.56
CA LEU A 99 -4.34 -51.48 -10.65
C LEU A 99 -3.44 -52.72 -10.72
N LEU A 100 -4.03 -53.91 -10.82
CA LEU A 100 -3.27 -55.15 -10.98
C LEU A 100 -2.62 -55.26 -12.36
N GLU A 101 -3.30 -54.86 -13.43
CA GLU A 101 -2.74 -54.89 -14.78
C GLU A 101 -1.47 -54.01 -14.87
N THR A 102 -1.49 -52.87 -14.20
CA THR A 102 -0.32 -52.00 -14.06
C THR A 102 0.85 -52.69 -13.32
N LEU A 103 0.56 -53.61 -12.38
CA LEU A 103 1.58 -54.40 -11.68
C LEU A 103 2.21 -55.47 -12.58
N GLU A 104 1.43 -56.12 -13.45
CA GLU A 104 1.92 -57.18 -14.32
C GLU A 104 2.92 -56.66 -15.37
N THR A 105 2.76 -55.41 -15.78
CA THR A 105 3.60 -54.76 -16.80
C THR A 105 4.89 -54.16 -16.24
N THR A 106 5.03 -54.03 -14.91
CA THR A 106 6.13 -53.28 -14.29
C THR A 106 6.80 -54.01 -13.14
N ALA A 107 8.13 -54.18 -13.23
CA ALA A 107 8.93 -54.73 -12.14
C ALA A 107 9.23 -53.69 -11.02
N LEU A 108 9.47 -54.18 -9.80
CA LEU A 108 9.90 -53.40 -8.63
C LEU A 108 8.92 -52.31 -8.17
N VAL A 109 7.62 -52.53 -8.33
CA VAL A 109 6.60 -51.61 -7.84
C VAL A 109 6.45 -51.73 -6.32
N GLY A 110 6.51 -50.59 -5.63
CA GLY A 110 6.24 -50.50 -4.20
C GLY A 110 4.82 -50.00 -3.88
N ALA A 111 4.32 -49.04 -4.67
CA ALA A 111 2.97 -48.52 -4.54
C ALA A 111 2.39 -48.02 -5.87
N ILE A 112 1.09 -48.21 -6.07
CA ILE A 112 0.29 -47.66 -7.18
C ILE A 112 -0.92 -46.93 -6.60
N ALA A 113 -1.37 -45.84 -7.22
CA ALA A 113 -2.68 -45.26 -6.91
C ALA A 113 -3.52 -44.97 -8.17
N PRO A 114 -4.86 -45.06 -8.06
CA PRO A 114 -5.78 -44.71 -9.13
C PRO A 114 -5.88 -43.19 -9.34
N LYS A 115 -6.43 -42.80 -10.49
CA LYS A 115 -6.90 -41.44 -10.78
C LYS A 115 -8.08 -41.11 -9.87
N GLN A 116 -7.96 -40.06 -9.05
CA GLN A 116 -9.06 -39.58 -8.22
C GLN A 116 -9.91 -38.58 -8.99
N VAL A 117 -11.20 -38.85 -9.11
CA VAL A 117 -12.19 -38.01 -9.81
C VAL A 117 -13.24 -37.47 -8.85
N ASP A 118 -13.89 -36.38 -9.26
CA ASP A 118 -14.98 -35.78 -8.51
C ASP A 118 -16.20 -36.72 -8.45
N PRO A 119 -16.84 -36.89 -7.28
CA PRO A 119 -17.96 -37.81 -7.11
C PRO A 119 -19.22 -37.41 -7.89
N GLU A 120 -19.48 -36.10 -8.03
CA GLU A 120 -20.66 -35.59 -8.77
C GLU A 120 -20.35 -35.38 -10.25
N ARG A 121 -19.08 -35.07 -10.57
CA ARG A 121 -18.61 -34.77 -11.93
C ARG A 121 -17.41 -35.64 -12.29
N PRO A 122 -17.59 -36.93 -12.61
CA PRO A 122 -16.47 -37.87 -12.84
C PRO A 122 -15.49 -37.49 -13.95
N ARG A 123 -15.84 -36.52 -14.82
CA ARG A 123 -14.93 -35.93 -15.81
C ARG A 123 -13.94 -34.93 -15.22
N ILE A 124 -14.01 -34.57 -13.94
CA ILE A 124 -13.07 -33.64 -13.31
C ILE A 124 -12.09 -34.45 -12.44
N ILE A 125 -10.81 -34.36 -12.77
CA ILE A 125 -9.72 -34.97 -12.01
C ILE A 125 -9.51 -34.16 -10.74
N ARG A 126 -9.70 -34.78 -9.58
CA ARG A 126 -9.38 -34.17 -8.28
C ARG A 126 -7.89 -34.27 -7.99
N GLN A 127 -7.31 -35.43 -8.23
CA GLN A 127 -5.89 -35.68 -7.99
C GLN A 127 -5.37 -36.84 -8.86
N LEU A 128 -4.23 -36.62 -9.50
CA LEU A 128 -3.45 -37.67 -10.16
C LEU A 128 -1.97 -37.39 -9.93
N GLY A 129 -1.34 -38.19 -9.05
CA GLY A 129 0.06 -38.04 -8.67
C GLY A 129 0.38 -36.84 -7.77
N LEU A 130 1.41 -37.00 -6.94
CA LEU A 130 1.92 -35.97 -6.04
C LEU A 130 3.39 -35.67 -6.33
N THR A 131 3.79 -34.42 -6.11
CA THR A 131 5.14 -33.90 -6.29
C THR A 131 5.44 -32.80 -5.26
N LEU A 132 6.70 -32.37 -5.17
CA LEU A 132 7.10 -31.22 -4.38
C LEU A 132 7.45 -30.04 -5.29
N THR A 133 7.16 -28.83 -4.83
CA THR A 133 7.74 -27.62 -5.43
C THR A 133 9.26 -27.62 -5.25
N PRO A 134 10.03 -26.78 -5.99
CA PRO A 134 11.47 -26.67 -5.78
C PRO A 134 11.86 -26.30 -4.34
N LEU A 135 10.95 -25.65 -3.62
CA LEU A 135 11.12 -25.26 -2.21
C LEU A 135 10.71 -26.35 -1.20
N GLY A 136 10.23 -27.51 -1.66
CA GLY A 136 9.80 -28.64 -0.84
C GLY A 136 8.37 -28.57 -0.32
N GLU A 137 7.50 -27.79 -0.97
CA GLU A 137 6.07 -27.72 -0.60
C GLU A 137 5.25 -28.80 -1.33
N PRO A 138 4.30 -29.48 -0.66
CA PRO A 138 3.37 -30.41 -1.29
C PRO A 138 2.62 -29.79 -2.46
N LEU A 139 2.54 -30.51 -3.58
CA LEU A 139 1.84 -30.10 -4.79
C LEU A 139 1.22 -31.32 -5.49
N SER A 140 -0.04 -31.21 -5.90
CA SER A 140 -0.64 -32.20 -6.81
C SER A 140 -0.16 -31.94 -8.24
N ILE A 141 0.20 -32.99 -8.98
CA ILE A 141 0.66 -32.85 -10.37
C ILE A 141 -0.51 -32.41 -11.25
N VAL A 142 -1.65 -33.09 -11.12
CA VAL A 142 -2.91 -32.75 -11.81
C VAL A 142 -3.99 -32.52 -10.75
N SER A 143 -4.74 -31.43 -10.86
CA SER A 143 -5.87 -31.15 -9.96
C SER A 143 -6.82 -30.11 -10.54
N GLY A 144 -8.12 -30.40 -10.50
CA GLY A 144 -9.18 -29.52 -10.99
C GLY A 144 -9.24 -29.40 -12.52
N GLU A 145 -8.69 -30.37 -13.24
CA GLU A 145 -8.68 -30.42 -14.70
C GLU A 145 -9.76 -31.35 -15.23
N LEU A 146 -10.28 -31.09 -16.44
CA LEU A 146 -11.15 -32.04 -17.14
C LEU A 146 -10.32 -33.23 -17.63
N ASP A 147 -10.82 -34.45 -17.46
CA ASP A 147 -10.25 -35.69 -17.97
C ASP A 147 -10.62 -35.86 -19.45
N GLN A 148 -9.65 -35.61 -20.32
CA GLN A 148 -9.71 -35.74 -21.78
C GLN A 148 -8.68 -36.76 -22.26
N SER A 149 -8.32 -37.73 -21.40
CA SER A 149 -7.25 -38.71 -21.63
C SER A 149 -5.85 -38.11 -21.80
N GLN A 150 -5.66 -36.83 -21.48
CA GLN A 150 -4.37 -36.14 -21.65
C GLN A 150 -3.28 -36.65 -20.68
N HIS A 151 -3.67 -37.34 -19.62
CA HIS A 151 -2.76 -37.85 -18.58
C HIS A 151 -2.69 -39.39 -18.55
N ASP A 152 -3.24 -40.08 -19.54
CA ASP A 152 -3.34 -41.55 -19.51
C ASP A 152 -1.99 -42.26 -19.74
N THR A 153 -0.98 -41.54 -20.24
CA THR A 153 0.40 -42.04 -20.38
C THR A 153 1.26 -41.87 -19.12
N MET A 154 0.70 -41.24 -18.09
CA MET A 154 1.42 -40.97 -16.85
C MET A 154 1.64 -42.25 -16.04
N SER A 155 2.86 -42.49 -15.58
CA SER A 155 3.22 -43.70 -14.83
C SER A 155 3.95 -43.35 -13.53
N ASP A 156 5.24 -43.03 -13.59
CA ASP A 156 6.06 -42.77 -12.41
C ASP A 156 5.80 -41.39 -11.79
N VAL A 157 5.56 -41.35 -10.47
CA VAL A 157 5.33 -40.12 -9.70
C VAL A 157 6.14 -40.07 -8.41
N MET A 158 6.37 -38.88 -7.87
CA MET A 158 7.12 -38.74 -6.61
C MET A 158 6.42 -39.47 -5.46
N ALA A 159 5.12 -39.22 -5.34
CA ALA A 159 4.28 -39.77 -4.30
C ALA A 159 2.86 -39.99 -4.81
N VAL A 160 2.11 -40.82 -4.08
CA VAL A 160 0.70 -41.09 -4.30
C VAL A 160 -0.10 -40.88 -3.03
N SER A 161 -1.41 -40.61 -3.16
CA SER A 161 -2.29 -40.47 -2.00
C SER A 161 -2.59 -41.82 -1.37
N THR A 162 -2.81 -41.85 -0.06
CA THR A 162 -3.34 -43.06 0.62
C THR A 162 -4.76 -43.41 0.18
N ALA A 163 -5.55 -42.45 -0.31
CA ALA A 163 -6.89 -42.70 -0.83
C ALA A 163 -6.81 -43.47 -2.17
N GLY A 164 -6.99 -44.80 -2.10
CA GLY A 164 -6.91 -45.73 -3.23
C GLY A 164 -5.54 -46.39 -3.40
N MET A 165 -4.58 -46.20 -2.49
CA MET A 165 -3.21 -46.72 -2.64
C MET A 165 -3.18 -48.25 -2.59
N LEU A 166 -2.60 -48.89 -3.59
CA LEU A 166 -2.22 -50.30 -3.56
C LEU A 166 -0.72 -50.41 -3.25
N VAL A 167 -0.35 -50.90 -2.08
CA VAL A 167 1.04 -50.97 -1.58
C VAL A 167 1.44 -52.41 -1.27
N ARG A 168 2.68 -52.78 -1.59
CA ARG A 168 3.19 -54.15 -1.34
C ARG A 168 3.44 -54.36 0.16
N THR A 169 2.90 -55.45 0.72
CA THR A 169 2.88 -55.62 2.19
C THR A 169 4.25 -55.84 2.82
N ASP A 170 5.12 -56.62 2.18
CA ASP A 170 6.52 -56.82 2.59
C ASP A 170 7.27 -55.48 2.79
N SER A 171 7.07 -54.55 1.86
CA SER A 171 7.76 -53.27 1.77
C SER A 171 7.12 -52.25 2.70
N TYR A 172 5.79 -52.32 2.87
CA TYR A 172 5.06 -51.53 3.85
C TYR A 172 5.51 -51.89 5.28
N GLU A 173 5.60 -53.18 5.62
CA GLU A 173 6.05 -53.64 6.94
C GLU A 173 7.53 -53.34 7.17
N GLN A 174 8.41 -53.66 6.22
CA GLN A 174 9.86 -53.42 6.33
C GLN A 174 10.19 -51.93 6.56
N LEU A 175 9.40 -51.02 5.98
CA LEU A 175 9.59 -49.59 6.16
C LEU A 175 8.90 -49.04 7.41
N GLY A 176 8.11 -49.84 8.13
CA GLY A 176 7.36 -49.43 9.32
C GLY A 176 6.07 -48.65 9.01
N GLY A 177 5.46 -48.88 7.86
CA GLY A 177 4.19 -48.31 7.43
C GLY A 177 4.18 -46.78 7.33
N LEU A 178 3.04 -46.15 7.59
CA LEU A 178 2.95 -44.69 7.69
C LEU A 178 3.67 -44.17 8.95
N SER A 179 4.53 -43.17 8.80
CA SER A 179 5.30 -42.63 9.92
C SER A 179 4.39 -41.85 10.89
N PRO A 180 4.32 -42.22 12.19
CA PRO A 180 3.52 -41.50 13.18
C PRO A 180 4.10 -40.12 13.48
N LYS A 181 5.39 -39.92 13.18
CA LYS A 181 6.04 -38.62 13.31
C LYS A 181 5.55 -37.68 12.22
N ALA A 182 5.23 -38.13 11.01
CA ALA A 182 4.85 -37.26 9.91
C ALA A 182 3.54 -36.50 10.23
N PRO A 183 3.47 -35.18 9.98
CA PRO A 183 2.18 -34.48 10.02
C PRO A 183 1.26 -35.05 8.93
N PRO A 184 -0.06 -34.98 9.09
CA PRO A 184 -0.99 -35.76 8.26
C PRO A 184 -0.83 -35.56 6.75
N LEU A 185 -0.71 -34.31 6.27
CA LEU A 185 -0.54 -34.02 4.83
C LEU A 185 0.86 -34.31 4.28
N ALA A 186 1.78 -34.82 5.10
CA ALA A 186 3.08 -35.30 4.66
C ALA A 186 3.18 -36.84 4.66
N ALA A 187 2.20 -37.56 5.21
CA ALA A 187 2.26 -39.01 5.35
C ALA A 187 2.39 -39.72 3.98
N ASP A 188 1.59 -39.30 3.01
CA ASP A 188 1.60 -39.75 1.61
C ASP A 188 3.00 -39.63 0.98
N TYR A 189 3.62 -38.47 1.17
CA TYR A 189 4.95 -38.17 0.66
C TYR A 189 6.04 -38.95 1.39
N ASP A 190 5.94 -39.05 2.71
CA ASP A 190 6.94 -39.72 3.55
C ASP A 190 7.05 -41.22 3.22
N LEU A 191 5.92 -41.93 3.12
CA LEU A 191 5.91 -43.34 2.74
C LEU A 191 6.42 -43.53 1.30
N SER A 192 5.91 -42.75 0.35
CA SER A 192 6.31 -42.85 -1.06
C SER A 192 7.81 -42.58 -1.27
N LEU A 193 8.36 -41.60 -0.53
CA LEU A 193 9.79 -41.31 -0.58
C LEU A 193 10.62 -42.42 0.06
N ARG A 194 10.16 -43.03 1.16
CA ARG A 194 10.83 -44.20 1.76
C ARG A 194 10.82 -45.40 0.81
N LEU A 195 9.72 -45.68 0.12
CA LEU A 195 9.64 -46.72 -0.93
C LEU A 195 10.65 -46.46 -2.06
N ARG A 196 10.71 -45.22 -2.56
CA ARG A 196 11.71 -44.85 -3.59
C ARG A 196 13.15 -44.94 -3.10
N LEU A 197 13.42 -44.61 -1.84
CA LEU A 197 14.75 -44.77 -1.23
C LEU A 197 15.13 -46.24 -1.03
N ALA A 198 14.16 -47.14 -0.92
CA ALA A 198 14.35 -48.59 -0.93
C ALA A 198 14.54 -49.17 -2.35
N GLY A 199 14.52 -48.33 -3.40
CA GLY A 199 14.70 -48.75 -4.79
C GLY A 199 13.41 -49.19 -5.49
N LEU A 200 12.24 -49.00 -4.86
CA LEU A 200 10.94 -49.35 -5.42
C LEU A 200 10.34 -48.18 -6.22
N ARG A 201 9.52 -48.51 -7.21
CA ARG A 201 8.77 -47.54 -8.03
C ARG A 201 7.46 -47.16 -7.34
N VAL A 202 7.11 -45.88 -7.46
CA VAL A 202 5.82 -45.33 -7.01
C VAL A 202 5.12 -44.77 -8.23
N MET A 203 3.94 -45.30 -8.53
CA MET A 203 3.28 -45.11 -9.83
C MET A 203 1.82 -44.71 -9.68
N VAL A 204 1.24 -44.16 -10.74
CA VAL A 204 -0.20 -44.00 -10.90
C VAL A 204 -0.70 -44.95 -11.98
N ALA A 205 -1.95 -45.40 -11.85
CA ALA A 205 -2.68 -46.11 -12.89
C ALA A 205 -3.82 -45.19 -13.39
N PRO A 206 -3.63 -44.45 -14.49
CA PRO A 206 -4.63 -43.49 -14.96
C PRO A 206 -5.98 -44.09 -15.37
N ALA A 207 -5.97 -45.36 -15.83
CA ALA A 207 -7.18 -46.11 -16.18
C ALA A 207 -7.99 -46.54 -14.94
N ALA A 208 -7.31 -46.84 -13.83
CA ALA A 208 -7.97 -47.09 -12.55
C ALA A 208 -8.57 -45.80 -11.99
N ARG A 209 -9.88 -45.76 -11.73
CA ARG A 209 -10.59 -44.56 -11.28
C ARG A 209 -11.24 -44.75 -9.92
N ILE A 210 -11.17 -43.71 -9.09
CA ILE A 210 -11.83 -43.66 -7.78
C ILE A 210 -12.55 -42.33 -7.61
N ARG A 211 -13.81 -42.38 -7.16
CA ARG A 211 -14.59 -41.19 -6.81
C ARG A 211 -14.27 -40.80 -5.39
N HIS A 212 -13.59 -39.67 -5.21
CA HIS A 212 -13.09 -39.24 -3.90
C HIS A 212 -13.68 -37.87 -3.54
N ALA A 213 -14.52 -37.83 -2.52
CA ALA A 213 -15.24 -36.61 -2.13
C ALA A 213 -14.37 -35.61 -1.34
N GLN A 214 -13.24 -36.06 -0.77
CA GLN A 214 -12.31 -35.20 -0.01
C GLN A 214 -13.01 -34.40 1.10
N LEU A 215 -13.97 -35.01 1.81
CA LEU A 215 -14.95 -34.31 2.65
C LEU A 215 -14.30 -33.38 3.69
N SER A 216 -13.20 -33.82 4.29
CA SER A 216 -12.46 -33.01 5.26
C SER A 216 -11.69 -31.86 4.59
N LEU A 217 -11.11 -32.06 3.42
CA LEU A 217 -10.39 -31.00 2.69
C LEU A 217 -11.36 -29.94 2.15
N GLU A 218 -12.56 -30.34 1.70
CA GLU A 218 -13.62 -29.41 1.30
C GLU A 218 -14.28 -28.69 2.48
N GLY A 219 -14.10 -29.19 3.70
CA GLY A 219 -14.66 -28.60 4.92
C GLY A 219 -16.10 -29.01 5.20
N LYS A 220 -16.58 -30.07 4.54
CA LYS A 220 -17.86 -30.73 4.78
C LYS A 220 -17.81 -31.62 6.04
N ARG A 221 -16.62 -32.00 6.51
CA ARG A 221 -16.36 -32.76 7.74
C ARG A 221 -15.37 -32.04 8.67
N SER A 222 -15.39 -32.40 9.96
CA SER A 222 -14.37 -31.97 10.94
C SER A 222 -12.95 -32.16 10.42
N ARG A 223 -12.07 -31.24 10.82
CA ARG A 223 -10.65 -31.17 10.46
C ARG A 223 -9.74 -31.35 11.68
N SER A 224 -10.26 -31.90 12.79
CA SER A 224 -9.51 -32.08 14.04
C SER A 224 -8.19 -32.84 13.85
N TRP A 225 -8.19 -33.85 12.98
CA TRP A 225 -7.00 -34.65 12.63
C TRP A 225 -5.85 -33.84 12.01
N LEU A 226 -6.13 -32.68 11.37
CA LEU A 226 -5.09 -31.79 10.82
C LEU A 226 -4.31 -31.03 11.90
N ALA A 227 -4.81 -30.99 13.14
CA ALA A 227 -4.26 -30.21 14.24
C ALA A 227 -3.99 -28.74 13.85
N GLY A 228 -4.99 -28.11 13.21
CA GLY A 228 -4.97 -26.72 12.77
C GLY A 228 -5.73 -26.49 11.45
N SER A 229 -5.58 -25.30 10.87
CA SER A 229 -6.16 -25.00 9.56
C SER A 229 -5.48 -25.82 8.44
N PRO A 230 -6.16 -26.12 7.31
CA PRO A 230 -5.53 -26.79 6.16
C PRO A 230 -4.26 -26.10 5.66
N LYS A 231 -4.25 -24.76 5.68
CA LYS A 231 -3.07 -23.94 5.31
C LYS A 231 -1.91 -24.18 6.28
N THR A 232 -2.19 -24.26 7.58
CA THR A 232 -1.20 -24.59 8.60
C THR A 232 -0.67 -26.02 8.42
N ALA A 233 -1.55 -26.98 8.11
CA ALA A 233 -1.16 -28.37 7.87
C ALA A 233 -0.25 -28.54 6.64
N VAL A 234 -0.55 -27.86 5.54
CA VAL A 234 0.33 -27.83 4.35
C VAL A 234 1.70 -27.23 4.71
N ARG A 235 1.73 -26.17 5.52
CA ARG A 235 2.99 -25.56 5.96
C ARG A 235 3.78 -26.50 6.86
N LYS A 236 3.15 -27.17 7.83
CA LYS A 236 3.76 -28.20 8.68
C LYS A 236 4.33 -29.33 7.82
N ALA A 237 3.60 -29.79 6.81
CA ALA A 237 4.06 -30.80 5.87
C ALA A 237 5.31 -30.34 5.09
N ALA A 238 5.31 -29.14 4.52
CA ALA A 238 6.47 -28.59 3.81
C ALA A 238 7.71 -28.49 4.72
N VAL A 239 7.55 -28.04 5.97
CA VAL A 239 8.67 -27.95 6.92
C VAL A 239 9.17 -29.34 7.30
N HIS A 240 8.28 -30.29 7.55
CA HIS A 240 8.66 -31.67 7.86
C HIS A 240 9.43 -32.31 6.70
N LEU A 241 8.88 -32.31 5.49
CA LEU A 241 9.49 -32.94 4.33
C LEU A 241 10.87 -32.35 4.03
N ARG A 242 11.02 -31.04 4.21
CA ARG A 242 12.31 -30.37 4.03
C ARG A 242 13.34 -30.76 5.11
N LEU A 243 12.94 -30.91 6.37
CA LEU A 243 13.84 -31.33 7.45
C LEU A 243 14.20 -32.83 7.37
N THR A 244 13.25 -33.66 6.96
CA THR A 244 13.42 -35.12 6.84
C THR A 244 14.24 -35.49 5.59
N PHE A 245 13.91 -34.92 4.43
CA PHE A 245 14.46 -35.30 3.12
C PHE A 245 15.40 -34.23 2.53
N SER A 246 16.23 -33.61 3.36
CA SER A 246 17.38 -32.79 2.91
C SER A 246 18.66 -33.27 3.57
N PRO A 247 19.86 -33.04 3.02
CA PRO A 247 21.12 -33.33 3.71
C PRO A 247 21.15 -32.74 5.13
N LEU A 248 21.80 -33.43 6.09
CA LEU A 248 21.74 -33.07 7.51
C LEU A 248 22.17 -31.62 7.77
N TRP A 249 23.32 -31.23 7.22
CA TRP A 249 23.85 -29.86 7.35
C TRP A 249 22.86 -28.81 6.80
N PHE A 250 22.21 -29.09 5.66
CA PHE A 250 21.21 -28.19 5.08
C PHE A 250 19.93 -28.14 5.93
N ALA A 251 19.52 -29.24 6.53
CA ALA A 251 18.38 -29.27 7.44
C ALA A 251 18.65 -28.47 8.72
N LEU A 252 19.87 -28.55 9.28
CA LEU A 252 20.28 -27.75 10.44
C LEU A 252 20.35 -26.25 10.11
N ILE A 253 20.93 -25.87 8.98
CA ILE A 253 20.93 -24.48 8.51
C ILE A 253 19.50 -23.99 8.29
N TYR A 254 18.66 -24.79 7.63
CA TYR A 254 17.25 -24.43 7.40
C TYR A 254 16.47 -24.27 8.71
N TRP A 255 16.72 -25.12 9.71
CA TRP A 255 16.12 -24.99 11.04
C TRP A 255 16.59 -23.72 11.76
N MET A 256 17.90 -23.44 11.76
CA MET A 256 18.47 -22.23 12.38
C MET A 256 17.92 -20.95 11.73
N LEU A 257 17.77 -20.96 10.41
CA LEU A 257 17.20 -19.85 9.64
C LEU A 257 15.66 -19.86 9.60
N LEU A 258 14.99 -20.86 10.20
CA LEU A 258 13.54 -21.00 10.10
C LEU A 258 12.78 -19.75 10.61
N PRO A 259 13.17 -19.11 11.74
CA PRO A 259 12.53 -17.85 12.18
C PRO A 259 12.68 -16.72 11.16
N LEU A 260 13.86 -16.57 10.54
CA LEU A 260 14.09 -15.56 9.51
C LEU A 260 13.28 -15.87 8.24
N VAL A 261 13.22 -17.15 7.84
CA VAL A 261 12.41 -17.62 6.71
C VAL A 261 10.91 -17.38 6.97
N THR A 262 10.43 -17.57 8.20
CA THR A 262 9.01 -17.33 8.53
C THR A 262 8.68 -15.85 8.51
N VAL A 263 9.57 -14.98 9.01
CA VAL A 263 9.42 -13.52 8.91
C VAL A 263 9.41 -13.08 7.44
N ALA A 264 10.40 -13.51 6.66
CA ALA A 264 10.49 -13.20 5.23
C ALA A 264 9.24 -13.66 4.45
N ARG A 265 8.73 -14.87 4.74
CA ARG A 265 7.51 -15.39 4.12
C ARG A 265 6.27 -14.63 4.57
N THR A 266 6.17 -14.20 5.82
CA THR A 266 5.07 -13.35 6.30
C THR A 266 5.03 -12.03 5.54
N PHE A 267 6.16 -11.36 5.39
CA PHE A 267 6.26 -10.15 4.54
C PHE A 267 5.92 -10.45 3.09
N TRP A 268 6.37 -11.59 2.56
CA TRP A 268 6.02 -12.03 1.20
C TRP A 268 4.51 -12.29 1.04
N ARG A 269 3.84 -12.87 2.04
CA ARG A 269 2.37 -13.06 2.04
C ARG A 269 1.62 -11.73 2.15
N LEU A 270 2.14 -10.78 2.92
CA LEU A 270 1.61 -9.43 2.99
C LEU A 270 1.71 -8.74 1.62
N PHE A 271 2.86 -8.84 0.96
CA PHE A 271 3.08 -8.34 -0.40
C PHE A 271 2.16 -9.01 -1.43
N GLN A 272 1.89 -10.31 -1.28
CA GLN A 272 0.90 -11.04 -2.08
C GLN A 272 -0.56 -10.69 -1.75
N LYS A 273 -0.81 -9.83 -0.75
CA LYS A 273 -2.14 -9.53 -0.18
C LYS A 273 -2.93 -10.79 0.18
N ARG A 274 -2.23 -11.76 0.78
CA ARG A 274 -2.81 -12.97 1.37
C ARG A 274 -2.59 -12.99 2.89
N PRO A 275 -3.14 -12.01 3.65
CA PRO A 275 -2.97 -11.95 5.10
C PRO A 275 -3.58 -13.17 5.80
N ASP A 276 -4.57 -13.81 5.17
CA ASP A 276 -5.17 -15.07 5.58
C ASP A 276 -4.17 -16.25 5.70
N ARG A 277 -2.99 -16.14 5.08
CA ARG A 277 -1.92 -17.14 5.17
C ARG A 277 -0.88 -16.84 6.24
N ILE A 278 -0.86 -15.62 6.81
CA ILE A 278 0.13 -15.21 7.83
C ILE A 278 0.07 -16.12 9.07
N PRO A 279 -1.11 -16.43 9.66
CA PRO A 279 -1.17 -17.31 10.83
C PRO A 279 -0.63 -18.71 10.52
N ALA A 280 -0.85 -19.22 9.31
CA ALA A 280 -0.34 -20.53 8.90
C ALA A 280 1.19 -20.55 8.75
N GLU A 281 1.79 -19.48 8.22
CA GLU A 281 3.25 -19.36 8.10
C GLU A 281 3.92 -19.25 9.48
N LEU A 282 3.33 -18.46 10.41
CA LEU A 282 3.81 -18.32 11.79
C LEU A 282 3.67 -19.62 12.58
N LEU A 283 2.48 -20.21 12.63
CA LEU A 283 2.22 -21.45 13.38
C LEU A 283 3.00 -22.65 12.82
N GLY A 284 3.10 -22.77 11.49
CA GLY A 284 3.89 -23.82 10.85
C GLY A 284 5.39 -23.65 11.09
N GLY A 285 5.87 -22.40 11.11
CA GLY A 285 7.24 -22.03 11.46
C GLY A 285 7.62 -22.38 12.90
N LEU A 286 6.84 -21.88 13.86
CA LEU A 286 7.02 -22.15 15.29
C LEU A 286 6.97 -23.66 15.58
N TRP A 287 5.98 -24.36 15.02
CA TRP A 287 5.87 -25.80 15.16
C TRP A 287 7.13 -26.52 14.65
N GLY A 288 7.63 -26.15 13.47
CA GLY A 288 8.84 -26.74 12.91
C GLY A 288 10.11 -26.46 13.73
N PHE A 289 10.21 -25.27 14.31
CA PHE A 289 11.35 -24.86 15.12
C PHE A 289 11.43 -25.67 16.43
N PHE A 290 10.31 -25.79 17.14
CA PHE A 290 10.25 -26.48 18.44
C PHE A 290 10.16 -28.01 18.34
N THR A 291 9.81 -28.58 17.19
CA THR A 291 9.71 -30.04 17.01
C THR A 291 10.91 -30.68 16.30
N VAL A 292 12.03 -29.96 16.19
CA VAL A 292 13.21 -30.37 15.40
C VAL A 292 13.73 -31.76 15.77
N GLY A 293 13.78 -32.14 17.04
CA GLY A 293 14.24 -33.48 17.47
C GLY A 293 13.40 -34.62 16.90
N ALA A 294 12.08 -34.45 16.87
CA ALA A 294 11.17 -35.41 16.25
C ALA A 294 11.35 -35.47 14.71
N ARG A 295 11.73 -34.35 14.07
CA ARG A 295 11.98 -34.29 12.61
C ARG A 295 13.32 -34.93 12.24
N LEU A 296 14.37 -34.64 13.00
CA LEU A 296 15.70 -35.19 12.78
C LEU A 296 15.75 -36.70 13.04
N SER A 297 15.00 -37.19 14.05
CA SER A 297 14.88 -38.64 14.31
C SER A 297 13.94 -39.38 13.35
N ALA A 298 13.23 -38.68 12.46
CA ALA A 298 12.41 -39.28 11.41
C ALA A 298 13.15 -39.41 10.07
N ARG A 299 14.41 -38.95 10.01
CA ARG A 299 15.20 -38.95 8.79
C ARG A 299 15.49 -40.38 8.33
N ALA A 300 15.11 -40.68 7.10
CA ALA A 300 15.41 -41.94 6.44
C ALA A 300 16.34 -41.71 5.25
N GLY A 301 17.40 -42.50 5.15
CA GLY A 301 18.11 -42.75 3.90
C GLY A 301 19.35 -41.90 3.57
N ASN A 302 20.01 -42.34 2.49
CA ASN A 302 21.23 -41.76 1.95
C ASN A 302 20.95 -40.43 1.23
N SER A 303 21.67 -39.38 1.63
CA SER A 303 21.58 -38.03 1.03
C SER A 303 21.71 -37.98 -0.49
N ARG A 304 22.46 -38.91 -1.11
CA ARG A 304 22.61 -39.01 -2.57
C ARG A 304 21.32 -39.47 -3.24
N GLY A 305 20.66 -40.49 -2.69
CA GLY A 305 19.38 -41.02 -3.21
C GLY A 305 18.28 -39.96 -3.13
N ILE A 306 18.20 -39.23 -2.03
CA ILE A 306 17.24 -38.13 -1.85
C ILE A 306 17.43 -37.05 -2.92
N ARG A 307 18.69 -36.65 -3.19
CA ARG A 307 18.99 -35.64 -4.21
C ARG A 307 18.59 -36.13 -5.61
N ALA A 308 18.83 -37.40 -5.93
CA ALA A 308 18.46 -37.99 -7.21
C ALA A 308 16.93 -37.96 -7.41
N ILE A 309 16.17 -38.39 -6.40
CA ILE A 309 14.69 -38.39 -6.45
C ILE A 309 14.17 -36.96 -6.65
N ARG A 310 14.65 -36.00 -5.85
CA ARG A 310 14.21 -34.60 -5.97
C ARG A 310 14.54 -33.99 -7.33
N LYS A 311 15.72 -34.29 -7.90
CA LYS A 311 16.10 -33.81 -9.23
C LYS A 311 15.16 -34.34 -10.32
N SER A 312 14.70 -35.58 -10.20
CA SER A 312 13.86 -36.23 -11.20
C SER A 312 12.38 -35.87 -11.07
N PHE A 313 11.88 -35.62 -9.86
CA PHE A 313 10.45 -35.53 -9.60
C PHE A 313 9.96 -34.20 -9.02
N ASP A 314 10.82 -33.30 -8.55
CA ASP A 314 10.38 -31.96 -8.10
C ASP A 314 9.78 -31.18 -9.29
N ALA A 315 8.64 -30.54 -9.07
CA ALA A 315 7.96 -29.77 -10.10
C ALA A 315 8.79 -28.54 -10.52
N PRO A 316 8.89 -28.23 -11.84
CA PRO A 316 9.53 -27.01 -12.28
C PRO A 316 8.72 -25.76 -11.90
N TRP A 317 9.37 -24.60 -11.83
CA TRP A 317 8.71 -23.33 -11.53
C TRP A 317 7.61 -22.93 -12.52
N SER A 318 7.60 -23.49 -13.73
CA SER A 318 6.50 -23.35 -14.69
C SER A 318 5.22 -24.01 -14.16
N THR A 319 5.29 -25.26 -13.71
CA THR A 319 4.17 -26.01 -13.13
C THR A 319 3.67 -25.35 -11.84
N VAL A 320 4.58 -24.91 -10.97
CA VAL A 320 4.21 -24.16 -9.76
C VAL A 320 3.46 -22.87 -10.09
N ARG A 321 3.88 -22.14 -11.14
CA ARG A 321 3.18 -20.92 -11.58
C ARG A 321 1.82 -21.25 -12.20
N ALA A 322 1.70 -22.34 -12.96
CA ALA A 322 0.43 -22.79 -13.53
C ALA A 322 -0.57 -23.18 -12.43
N ALA A 323 -0.15 -24.00 -11.46
CA ALA A 323 -0.99 -24.40 -10.33
C ALA A 323 -1.43 -23.22 -9.45
N ASN A 324 -0.53 -22.26 -9.20
CA ASN A 324 -0.91 -21.05 -8.47
C ASN A 324 -1.92 -20.18 -9.25
N ARG A 325 -1.85 -20.18 -10.59
CA ARG A 325 -2.82 -19.47 -11.44
C ARG A 325 -4.18 -20.17 -11.42
N SER A 326 -4.22 -21.49 -11.59
CA SER A 326 -5.49 -22.25 -11.56
C SER A 326 -6.19 -22.10 -10.20
N GLN A 327 -5.44 -22.17 -9.09
CA GLN A 327 -6.00 -21.89 -7.75
C GLN A 327 -6.54 -20.46 -7.62
N ALA A 328 -5.84 -19.46 -8.16
CA ALA A 328 -6.31 -18.08 -8.12
C ALA A 328 -7.56 -17.85 -8.98
N ASP A 329 -7.66 -18.52 -10.13
CA ASP A 329 -8.84 -18.48 -11.00
C ASP A 329 -10.05 -19.17 -10.34
N LEU A 330 -9.84 -20.31 -9.66
CA LEU A 330 -10.87 -21.00 -8.88
C LEU A 330 -11.37 -20.12 -7.72
N GLU A 331 -10.47 -19.54 -6.92
CA GLU A 331 -10.82 -18.57 -5.87
C GLU A 331 -11.66 -17.42 -6.46
N GLN A 332 -11.27 -16.90 -7.62
CA GLN A 332 -11.99 -15.81 -8.29
C GLN A 332 -13.39 -16.24 -8.75
N GLN A 333 -13.55 -17.44 -9.31
CA GLN A 333 -14.83 -17.99 -9.73
C GLN A 333 -15.78 -18.17 -8.54
N LEU A 334 -15.29 -18.74 -7.44
CA LEU A 334 -16.06 -18.92 -6.20
C LEU A 334 -16.51 -17.58 -5.62
N GLU A 335 -15.61 -16.59 -5.55
CA GLU A 335 -15.98 -15.26 -5.06
C GLU A 335 -16.99 -14.56 -5.99
N LEU A 336 -16.88 -14.72 -7.30
CA LEU A 336 -17.85 -14.21 -8.28
C LEU A 336 -19.22 -14.88 -8.11
N GLN A 337 -19.26 -16.19 -7.91
CA GLN A 337 -20.50 -16.93 -7.62
C GLN A 337 -21.11 -16.47 -6.29
N GLN A 338 -20.31 -16.24 -5.26
CA GLN A 338 -20.78 -15.71 -3.98
C GLN A 338 -21.28 -14.27 -4.09
N ALA A 339 -20.63 -13.43 -4.91
CA ALA A 339 -21.10 -12.07 -5.18
C ALA A 339 -22.42 -12.09 -5.98
N PHE A 340 -22.53 -13.02 -6.94
CA PHE A 340 -23.74 -13.28 -7.70
C PHE A 340 -24.89 -13.67 -6.75
N ALA A 341 -24.65 -14.64 -5.87
CA ALA A 341 -25.63 -15.10 -4.88
C ALA A 341 -26.04 -14.03 -3.87
N ARG A 342 -25.15 -13.10 -3.51
CA ARG A 342 -25.44 -11.96 -2.61
C ARG A 342 -26.24 -10.83 -3.28
N GLY A 343 -26.56 -10.95 -4.57
CA GLY A 343 -27.28 -9.90 -5.30
C GLY A 343 -26.45 -8.61 -5.47
N GLU A 344 -25.12 -8.68 -5.36
CA GLU A 344 -24.21 -7.52 -5.53
C GLU A 344 -23.99 -7.16 -7.02
N HIS A 345 -24.97 -7.45 -7.88
CA HIS A 345 -24.96 -7.06 -9.29
C HIS A 345 -25.31 -5.59 -9.46
N GLU A 346 -24.31 -4.72 -9.31
CA GLU A 346 -24.31 -3.50 -10.11
C GLU A 346 -23.88 -3.88 -11.54
N LEU A 347 -24.87 -4.34 -12.31
CA LEU A 347 -24.87 -4.33 -13.77
C LEU A 347 -24.75 -2.88 -14.22
N GLU A 348 -23.55 -2.47 -14.59
CA GLU A 348 -23.31 -1.88 -15.90
C GLU A 348 -21.88 -2.29 -16.27
N ALA A 349 -21.75 -3.04 -17.35
CA ALA A 349 -20.53 -3.04 -18.14
C ALA A 349 -20.37 -1.61 -18.70
N ALA A 350 -20.02 -0.66 -17.84
CA ALA A 350 -19.73 0.70 -18.23
C ALA A 350 -18.58 0.60 -19.22
N ASN A 351 -18.85 0.98 -20.48
CA ASN A 351 -17.88 1.11 -21.55
C ASN A 351 -16.55 1.60 -20.97
N VAL A 352 -15.60 0.69 -20.79
CA VAL A 352 -14.30 1.02 -20.22
C VAL A 352 -13.63 1.92 -21.25
N GLY A 353 -13.74 3.24 -21.04
CA GLY A 353 -13.09 4.21 -21.89
C GLY A 353 -11.60 3.88 -22.00
N LYS A 354 -10.99 4.26 -23.11
CA LYS A 354 -9.58 4.01 -23.40
C LYS A 354 -8.70 4.46 -22.22
N SER A 355 -7.58 3.75 -22.02
CA SER A 355 -6.59 4.07 -20.99
C SER A 355 -5.85 5.38 -21.32
N PHE A 356 -5.26 6.04 -20.32
CA PHE A 356 -4.49 7.29 -20.51
C PHE A 356 -3.48 7.22 -21.66
N THR A 357 -2.79 6.09 -21.80
CA THR A 357 -1.85 5.82 -22.89
C THR A 357 -2.55 5.62 -24.22
N ALA A 358 -3.67 4.88 -24.25
CA ALA A 358 -4.42 4.61 -25.48
C ALA A 358 -5.14 5.87 -26.01
N ASP A 359 -5.51 6.79 -25.12
CA ASP A 359 -6.11 8.09 -25.43
C ASP A 359 -5.09 9.17 -25.80
N ARG A 360 -3.79 8.84 -25.83
CA ARG A 360 -2.69 9.78 -26.08
C ARG A 360 -2.67 10.97 -25.10
N GLY A 361 -3.24 10.81 -23.90
CA GLY A 361 -3.25 11.86 -22.87
C GLY A 361 -1.83 12.30 -22.46
N TRP A 362 -0.85 11.40 -22.60
CA TRP A 362 0.56 11.69 -22.37
C TRP A 362 1.12 12.79 -23.30
N LEU A 363 0.56 12.99 -24.50
CA LEU A 363 0.97 14.08 -25.40
C LEU A 363 0.65 15.45 -24.80
N TRP A 364 -0.53 15.59 -24.17
CA TRP A 364 -0.92 16.83 -23.50
C TRP A 364 -0.09 17.08 -22.24
N ALA A 365 0.21 16.03 -21.47
CA ALA A 365 1.12 16.14 -20.34
C ALA A 365 2.54 16.56 -20.80
N ALA A 366 3.04 15.97 -21.89
CA ALA A 366 4.33 16.35 -22.48
C ALA A 366 4.32 17.78 -23.04
N LEU A 367 3.22 18.21 -23.66
CA LEU A 367 3.06 19.59 -24.12
C LEU A 367 3.07 20.58 -22.95
N LEU A 368 2.39 20.27 -21.84
CA LEU A 368 2.43 21.09 -20.64
C LEU A 368 3.84 21.16 -20.03
N LEU A 369 4.60 20.06 -20.04
CA LEU A 369 6.00 20.08 -19.64
C LEU A 369 6.85 20.95 -20.58
N ALA A 370 6.63 20.88 -21.90
CA ALA A 370 7.34 21.69 -22.88
C ALA A 370 7.05 23.19 -22.71
N ILE A 371 5.79 23.58 -22.50
CA ILE A 371 5.40 24.96 -22.17
C ILE A 371 6.01 25.39 -20.83
N SER A 372 6.09 24.45 -19.89
CA SER A 372 6.69 24.65 -18.57
C SER A 372 8.22 24.78 -18.59
N TYR A 373 8.89 24.59 -19.73
CA TYR A 373 10.36 24.59 -19.82
C TYR A 373 11.02 25.87 -19.29
N ALA A 374 10.35 27.02 -19.37
CA ALA A 374 10.82 28.26 -18.74
C ALA A 374 11.03 28.13 -17.21
N ASN A 375 10.32 27.21 -16.56
CA ASN A 375 10.38 26.88 -15.14
C ASN A 375 11.31 25.70 -14.84
N PHE A 376 12.10 25.23 -15.79
CA PHE A 376 13.08 24.19 -15.55
C PHE A 376 14.16 24.68 -14.56
N PRO A 377 14.55 23.88 -13.55
CA PRO A 377 15.51 24.32 -12.55
C PRO A 377 16.88 24.59 -13.18
N THR A 378 17.35 25.84 -13.09
CA THR A 378 18.70 26.24 -13.53
C THR A 378 19.72 26.20 -12.40
N ALA A 379 19.26 26.15 -11.15
CA ALA A 379 20.08 26.03 -9.94
C ALA A 379 19.45 25.03 -8.96
N VAL A 380 20.12 24.78 -7.83
CA VAL A 380 19.73 23.74 -6.84
C VAL A 380 18.51 24.15 -6.04
N ALA A 381 18.34 25.43 -5.71
CA ALA A 381 17.26 25.90 -4.86
C ALA A 381 16.34 26.93 -5.53
N VAL A 382 15.13 27.00 -4.99
CA VAL A 382 14.12 28.02 -5.34
C VAL A 382 13.99 28.95 -4.15
N VAL A 383 14.21 30.24 -4.38
CA VAL A 383 14.11 31.28 -3.35
C VAL A 383 12.98 32.24 -3.73
N SER A 384 12.03 32.42 -2.82
CA SER A 384 10.95 33.40 -2.92
C SER A 384 10.61 33.95 -1.53
N SER A 385 9.66 34.88 -1.46
CA SER A 385 9.10 35.33 -0.18
C SER A 385 8.38 34.21 0.60
N SER A 386 8.00 33.12 -0.07
CA SER A 386 7.27 31.99 0.53
C SER A 386 8.08 30.73 0.73
N VAL A 387 9.21 30.58 0.03
CA VAL A 387 10.01 29.35 0.02
C VAL A 387 11.47 29.70 0.26
N SER A 388 12.05 29.02 1.24
CA SER A 388 13.48 28.97 1.50
C SER A 388 14.03 27.60 1.09
N PRO A 389 15.35 27.48 0.88
CA PRO A 389 16.00 26.19 0.63
C PRO A 389 15.75 25.17 1.76
N LEU A 390 15.75 23.89 1.40
CA LEU A 390 15.74 22.74 2.32
C LEU A 390 17.17 22.40 2.75
N SER A 391 17.35 21.60 3.79
CA SER A 391 18.67 21.03 4.11
C SER A 391 19.30 20.23 2.97
N ASP A 392 20.62 20.28 2.90
CA ASP A 392 21.45 19.55 1.92
C ASP A 392 21.30 18.03 2.08
N ASN A 393 20.96 17.57 3.28
CA ASN A 393 20.89 16.16 3.64
C ASN A 393 19.45 15.73 3.89
N TRP A 394 18.94 14.78 3.08
CA TRP A 394 17.62 14.17 3.28
C TRP A 394 17.42 13.61 4.71
N TRP A 395 18.49 13.12 5.34
CA TRP A 395 18.44 12.63 6.71
C TRP A 395 18.11 13.73 7.73
N GLN A 396 18.57 14.97 7.53
CA GLN A 396 18.24 16.09 8.44
C GLN A 396 16.74 16.41 8.38
N ILE A 397 16.14 16.41 7.19
CA ILE A 397 14.68 16.51 7.01
C ILE A 397 13.96 15.37 7.74
N PHE A 398 14.47 14.14 7.66
CA PHE A 398 13.92 13.01 8.41
C PHE A 398 14.02 13.20 9.92
N LEU A 399 15.14 13.73 10.43
CA LEU A 399 15.32 14.03 11.85
C LEU A 399 14.30 15.07 12.31
N ARG A 400 14.06 16.13 11.52
CA ARG A 400 13.05 17.17 11.78
C ARG A 400 11.62 16.66 11.71
N ALA A 401 11.29 15.77 10.77
CA ALA A 401 9.97 15.20 10.63
C ALA A 401 9.53 14.40 11.87
N GLY A 402 8.38 14.76 12.45
CA GLY A 402 7.81 14.11 13.63
C GLY A 402 8.57 14.30 14.94
N SER A 403 9.63 15.15 14.94
CA SER A 403 10.39 15.45 16.15
C SER A 403 9.57 16.23 17.18
N SER A 404 9.95 16.10 18.46
CA SER A 404 9.32 16.84 19.58
C SER A 404 10.20 17.98 20.09
N TRP A 405 11.35 18.18 19.46
CA TRP A 405 12.33 19.22 19.78
C TRP A 405 12.78 19.89 18.49
N GLN A 406 12.70 21.22 18.45
CA GLN A 406 13.15 22.04 17.32
C GLN A 406 14.29 22.96 17.75
N PRO A 407 15.40 23.05 17.00
CA PRO A 407 16.48 23.98 17.29
C PRO A 407 16.19 25.37 16.72
N ILE A 408 15.04 25.93 17.08
CA ILE A 408 14.59 27.26 16.67
C ILE A 408 14.59 28.16 17.92
N GLY A 409 14.97 29.43 17.76
CA GLY A 409 15.07 30.37 18.88
C GLY A 409 16.14 29.93 19.87
N GLN A 410 15.78 29.84 21.16
CA GLN A 410 16.67 29.32 22.20
C GLN A 410 16.57 27.79 22.38
N GLY A 411 15.76 27.11 21.57
CA GLY A 411 15.42 25.69 21.68
C GLY A 411 13.96 25.51 22.07
N PHE A 412 13.15 24.93 21.18
CA PHE A 412 11.70 24.85 21.34
C PHE A 412 11.23 23.40 21.53
N ALA A 413 10.63 23.13 22.69
CA ALA A 413 9.95 21.87 22.97
C ALA A 413 8.50 21.92 22.44
N GLY A 414 8.29 21.40 21.23
CA GLY A 414 6.99 21.34 20.61
C GLY A 414 6.92 20.34 19.46
N PRO A 415 5.72 19.93 19.04
CA PRO A 415 5.56 19.03 17.90
C PRO A 415 6.10 19.68 16.63
N ALA A 416 6.81 18.90 15.82
CA ALA A 416 7.20 19.30 14.47
C ALA A 416 5.97 19.64 13.62
N ASP A 417 6.17 20.54 12.65
CA ASP A 417 5.15 20.82 11.66
C ASP A 417 4.83 19.53 10.87
N PRO A 418 3.55 19.12 10.77
CA PRO A 418 3.15 17.98 9.96
C PRO A 418 3.66 18.10 8.52
N PHE A 419 3.82 19.31 7.98
CA PHE A 419 4.30 19.57 6.62
C PHE A 419 5.70 19.03 6.34
N ASN A 420 6.51 18.83 7.38
CA ASN A 420 7.83 18.20 7.25
C ASN A 420 7.75 16.76 6.71
N TRP A 421 6.64 16.04 6.93
CA TRP A 421 6.44 14.72 6.30
C TRP A 421 6.18 14.82 4.79
N ALA A 422 5.51 15.89 4.35
CA ALA A 422 5.31 16.18 2.93
C ALA A 422 6.63 16.58 2.26
N LEU A 423 7.44 17.42 2.92
CA LEU A 423 8.78 17.78 2.49
C LEU A 423 9.70 16.56 2.42
N LEU A 424 9.64 15.65 3.39
CA LEU A 424 10.40 14.40 3.39
C LEU A 424 10.05 13.52 2.18
N ALA A 425 8.74 13.40 1.89
CA ALA A 425 8.25 12.63 0.75
C ALA A 425 8.70 13.27 -0.58
N LEU A 426 8.65 14.59 -0.70
CA LEU A 426 9.11 15.31 -1.89
C LEU A 426 10.63 15.17 -2.08
N SER A 427 11.40 15.36 -1.00
CA SER A 427 12.86 15.28 -0.98
C SER A 427 13.38 13.86 -1.28
N SER A 428 12.57 12.83 -1.07
CA SER A 428 12.93 11.45 -1.44
C SER A 428 13.13 11.25 -2.95
N LEU A 429 12.67 12.18 -3.79
CA LEU A 429 12.91 12.17 -5.23
C LEU A 429 14.36 12.53 -5.57
N THR A 430 14.97 13.43 -4.80
CA THR A 430 16.34 13.92 -4.99
C THR A 430 17.09 13.92 -3.65
N PRO A 431 17.35 12.74 -3.06
CA PRO A 431 17.90 12.64 -1.70
C PRO A 431 19.31 13.23 -1.55
N TRP A 432 20.04 13.42 -2.67
CA TRP A 432 21.35 14.06 -2.71
C TRP A 432 21.29 15.60 -2.80
N ALA A 433 20.13 16.16 -3.14
CA ALA A 433 19.89 17.60 -3.23
C ALA A 433 18.39 17.86 -2.99
N PRO A 434 17.93 17.86 -1.73
CA PRO A 434 16.51 17.98 -1.40
C PRO A 434 15.84 19.23 -1.97
N SER A 435 16.53 20.38 -1.96
CA SER A 435 16.06 21.65 -2.53
C SER A 435 15.67 21.56 -4.01
N LEU A 436 16.36 20.71 -4.79
CA LEU A 436 16.08 20.51 -6.21
C LEU A 436 14.70 19.88 -6.46
N SER A 437 14.17 19.12 -5.50
CA SER A 437 12.85 18.50 -5.59
C SER A 437 11.73 19.55 -5.68
N VAL A 438 11.90 20.71 -5.05
CA VAL A 438 10.95 21.83 -5.09
C VAL A 438 10.91 22.43 -6.51
N GLY A 439 12.08 22.68 -7.11
CA GLY A 439 12.19 23.16 -8.50
C GLY A 439 11.57 22.18 -9.50
N LEU A 440 11.84 20.87 -9.34
CA LEU A 440 11.22 19.82 -10.17
C LEU A 440 9.70 19.76 -10.00
N LEU A 441 9.18 19.95 -8.80
CA LEU A 441 7.74 20.01 -8.57
C LEU A 441 7.13 21.21 -9.28
N LEU A 442 7.68 22.42 -9.13
CA LEU A 442 7.18 23.63 -9.80
C LEU A 442 7.24 23.51 -11.34
N PHE A 443 8.26 22.82 -11.87
CA PHE A 443 8.35 22.49 -13.28
C PHE A 443 7.26 21.48 -13.72
N ALA A 444 7.08 20.38 -12.98
CA ALA A 444 6.17 19.30 -13.36
C ALA A 444 4.70 19.51 -12.94
N ALA A 445 4.41 20.51 -12.09
CA ALA A 445 3.12 20.71 -11.45
C ALA A 445 1.92 20.74 -12.44
N PRO A 446 1.95 21.48 -13.56
CA PRO A 446 0.84 21.48 -14.53
C PRO A 446 0.58 20.11 -15.15
N ALA A 447 1.64 19.36 -15.46
CA ALA A 447 1.52 18.03 -16.04
C ALA A 447 0.99 17.00 -15.03
N LEU A 448 1.41 17.10 -13.77
CA LEU A 448 0.92 16.24 -12.69
C LEU A 448 -0.55 16.56 -12.37
N ALA A 449 -0.92 17.84 -12.28
CA ALA A 449 -2.31 18.29 -12.10
C ALA A 449 -3.21 17.82 -13.27
N PHE A 450 -2.75 17.97 -14.51
CA PHE A 450 -3.43 17.46 -15.70
C PHE A 450 -3.66 15.94 -15.60
N SER A 451 -2.62 15.17 -15.26
CA SER A 451 -2.72 13.72 -15.20
C SER A 451 -3.72 13.23 -14.14
N GLY A 452 -3.76 13.90 -12.98
CA GLY A 452 -4.73 13.63 -11.93
C GLY A 452 -6.14 13.99 -12.36
N ALA A 453 -6.35 15.20 -12.87
CA ALA A 453 -7.65 15.67 -13.34
C ALA A 453 -8.19 14.80 -14.48
N TRP A 454 -7.33 14.37 -15.40
CA TRP A 454 -7.70 13.45 -16.47
C TRP A 454 -8.22 12.12 -15.90
N ARG A 455 -7.59 11.59 -14.84
CA ARG A 455 -8.04 10.37 -14.16
C ARG A 455 -9.38 10.60 -13.47
N THR A 456 -9.58 11.72 -12.78
CA THR A 456 -10.86 12.08 -12.16
C THR A 456 -11.97 12.18 -13.21
N ALA A 457 -11.70 12.75 -14.38
CA ALA A 457 -12.66 12.85 -15.49
C ALA A 457 -13.17 11.49 -15.99
N THR A 458 -12.40 10.40 -15.79
CA THR A 458 -12.85 9.04 -16.15
C THR A 458 -14.04 8.56 -15.34
N LEU A 459 -14.31 9.17 -14.18
CA LEU A 459 -15.49 8.88 -13.34
C LEU A 459 -16.78 9.48 -13.94
N ILE A 460 -16.63 10.54 -14.76
CA ILE A 460 -17.74 11.31 -15.30
C ILE A 460 -18.08 10.86 -16.72
N THR A 461 -17.07 10.73 -17.59
CA THR A 461 -17.27 10.50 -19.03
C THR A 461 -16.30 9.47 -19.62
N PRO A 462 -16.77 8.63 -20.58
CA PRO A 462 -15.90 7.78 -21.39
C PRO A 462 -15.20 8.51 -22.54
N LYS A 463 -15.63 9.73 -22.91
CA LYS A 463 -15.17 10.43 -24.13
C LYS A 463 -13.84 11.16 -23.92
N THR A 464 -12.87 10.89 -24.78
CA THR A 464 -11.49 11.39 -24.68
C THR A 464 -11.37 12.92 -24.69
N TRP A 465 -12.08 13.61 -25.59
CA TRP A 465 -11.93 15.06 -25.72
C TRP A 465 -12.48 15.82 -24.50
N ILE A 466 -13.57 15.34 -23.88
CA ILE A 466 -14.13 15.93 -22.65
C ILE A 466 -13.14 15.74 -21.49
N ARG A 467 -12.50 14.56 -21.39
CA ARG A 467 -11.45 14.31 -20.39
C ARG A 467 -10.26 15.25 -20.55
N ASN A 468 -9.82 15.46 -21.80
CA ASN A 468 -8.70 16.36 -22.08
C ASN A 468 -9.07 17.82 -21.78
N ALA A 469 -10.27 18.28 -22.16
CA ALA A 469 -10.74 19.64 -21.85
C ALA A 469 -10.87 19.88 -20.33
N PHE A 470 -11.44 18.91 -19.59
CA PHE A 470 -11.50 18.95 -18.13
C PHE A 470 -10.11 19.06 -17.50
N ALA A 471 -9.18 18.23 -17.96
CA ALA A 471 -7.83 18.18 -17.41
C ALA A 471 -6.99 19.41 -17.76
N LEU A 472 -7.12 19.94 -18.98
CA LEU A 472 -6.48 21.19 -19.39
C LEU A 472 -7.03 22.38 -18.61
N GLY A 473 -8.36 22.47 -18.45
CA GLY A 473 -9.00 23.53 -17.66
C GLY A 473 -8.53 23.53 -16.20
N TYR A 474 -8.27 22.36 -15.62
CA TYR A 474 -7.75 22.26 -14.26
C TYR A 474 -6.27 22.64 -14.18
N ALA A 475 -5.44 22.14 -15.09
CA ALA A 475 -4.00 22.42 -15.12
C ALA A 475 -3.68 23.89 -15.42
N LEU A 476 -4.58 24.59 -16.10
CA LEU A 476 -4.49 26.01 -16.44
C LEU A 476 -5.40 26.88 -15.55
N TRP A 477 -5.85 26.36 -14.40
CA TRP A 477 -6.71 27.12 -13.51
C TRP A 477 -5.96 28.34 -12.93
N PRO A 478 -6.55 29.55 -12.86
CA PRO A 478 -5.81 30.79 -12.57
C PRO A 478 -5.20 30.83 -11.18
N TRP A 479 -5.95 30.38 -10.17
CA TRP A 479 -5.43 30.28 -8.79
C TRP A 479 -4.28 29.28 -8.67
N PHE A 480 -4.26 28.25 -9.52
CA PHE A 480 -3.14 27.31 -9.57
C PHE A 480 -1.91 27.92 -10.26
N ILE A 481 -2.11 28.70 -11.32
CA ILE A 481 -1.06 29.47 -11.98
C ILE A 481 -0.43 30.48 -11.01
N GLN A 482 -1.25 31.24 -10.27
CA GLN A 482 -0.75 32.19 -9.28
C GLN A 482 0.03 31.50 -8.16
N ALA A 483 -0.54 30.45 -7.54
CA ALA A 483 0.13 29.72 -6.48
C ALA A 483 1.50 29.16 -6.92
N ARG A 484 1.59 28.72 -8.18
CA ARG A 484 2.84 28.26 -8.79
C ARG A 484 3.84 29.40 -9.02
N ASN A 485 3.38 30.55 -9.49
CA ASN A 485 4.23 31.71 -9.77
C ASN A 485 4.75 32.39 -8.49
N ASP A 486 3.99 32.31 -7.40
CA ASP A 486 4.41 32.72 -6.05
C ASP A 486 5.29 31.67 -5.35
N ALA A 487 5.45 30.49 -5.97
CA ALA A 487 6.09 29.32 -5.39
C ALA A 487 5.47 28.90 -4.05
N SER A 488 4.15 29.06 -3.84
CA SER A 488 3.47 28.55 -2.65
C SER A 488 3.45 27.02 -2.65
N LEU A 489 4.48 26.41 -2.04
CA LEU A 489 4.74 24.98 -2.12
C LEU A 489 3.58 24.14 -1.60
N ALA A 490 3.02 24.52 -0.45
CA ALA A 490 1.90 23.84 0.16
C ALA A 490 0.64 23.88 -0.72
N THR A 491 0.32 25.04 -1.30
CA THR A 491 -0.82 25.18 -2.22
C THR A 491 -0.63 24.37 -3.51
N VAL A 492 0.57 24.41 -4.10
CA VAL A 492 0.89 23.65 -5.32
C VAL A 492 0.80 22.14 -5.06
N LEU A 493 1.34 21.67 -3.94
CA LEU A 493 1.31 20.26 -3.57
C LEU A 493 -0.11 19.76 -3.35
N ALA A 494 -0.93 20.54 -2.64
CA ALA A 494 -2.37 20.27 -2.45
C ALA A 494 -3.11 20.22 -3.79
N ALA A 495 -2.87 21.19 -4.68
CA ALA A 495 -3.50 21.27 -5.99
C ALA A 495 -3.15 20.08 -6.90
N VAL A 496 -1.88 19.68 -6.94
CA VAL A 496 -1.44 18.53 -7.76
C VAL A 496 -2.06 17.21 -7.28
N THR A 497 -2.21 17.05 -5.97
CA THR A 497 -2.64 15.79 -5.35
C THR A 497 -4.15 15.67 -5.18
N LEU A 498 -4.88 16.79 -5.15
CA LEU A 498 -6.34 16.83 -4.97
C LEU A 498 -7.13 16.01 -6.02
N PRO A 499 -6.87 16.10 -7.34
CA PRO A 499 -7.62 15.29 -8.30
C PRO A 499 -7.39 13.79 -8.12
N TRP A 500 -6.15 13.40 -7.80
CA TRP A 500 -5.81 12.02 -7.49
C TRP A 500 -6.54 11.52 -6.24
N LEU A 501 -6.64 12.36 -5.20
CA LEU A 501 -7.40 12.06 -3.99
C LEU A 501 -8.88 11.81 -4.30
N VAL A 502 -9.52 12.70 -5.07
CA VAL A 502 -10.93 12.54 -5.48
C VAL A 502 -11.10 11.23 -6.27
N PHE A 503 -10.19 10.95 -7.20
CA PHE A 503 -10.22 9.71 -7.97
C PHE A 503 -10.11 8.47 -7.07
N THR A 504 -9.13 8.43 -6.16
CA THR A 504 -8.89 7.25 -5.32
C THR A 504 -10.00 7.04 -4.29
N ILE A 505 -10.55 8.12 -3.71
CA ILE A 505 -11.73 8.06 -2.81
C ILE A 505 -12.92 7.47 -3.58
N ALA A 506 -13.19 7.94 -4.79
CA ALA A 506 -14.26 7.40 -5.61
C ALA A 506 -14.07 5.90 -5.90
N ARG A 507 -12.83 5.46 -6.17
CA ARG A 507 -12.50 4.03 -6.37
C ARG A 507 -12.65 3.21 -5.09
N ALA A 508 -12.31 3.76 -3.92
CA ALA A 508 -12.52 3.13 -2.62
C ALA A 508 -14.02 3.00 -2.29
N ALA A 509 -14.80 4.06 -2.54
CA ALA A 509 -16.26 4.09 -2.40
C ALA A 509 -16.99 3.17 -3.40
N GLY A 510 -16.29 2.69 -4.43
CA GLY A 510 -16.86 1.78 -5.44
C GLY A 510 -17.59 2.48 -6.58
N LEU A 511 -17.41 3.79 -6.73
CA LEU A 511 -17.94 4.56 -7.84
C LEU A 511 -17.18 4.19 -9.14
N GLY A 512 -17.93 3.86 -10.20
CA GLY A 512 -17.38 3.51 -11.51
C GLY A 512 -16.71 2.11 -11.60
N ARG A 513 -17.23 1.09 -10.90
CA ARG A 513 -16.71 -0.29 -10.92
C ARG A 513 -17.79 -1.32 -11.24
N SER A 514 -17.42 -2.37 -11.98
CA SER A 514 -18.17 -3.62 -12.10
C SER A 514 -17.79 -4.58 -10.95
N GLY A 515 -18.79 -5.29 -10.41
CA GLY A 515 -18.70 -6.14 -9.21
C GLY A 515 -17.85 -7.41 -9.36
N SER A 516 -16.54 -7.30 -9.56
CA SER A 516 -15.61 -8.45 -9.48
C SER A 516 -14.94 -8.54 -8.11
N ALA A 517 -14.69 -9.74 -7.60
CA ALA A 517 -14.01 -9.95 -6.32
C ALA A 517 -12.56 -9.41 -6.26
N ARG A 518 -11.90 -9.28 -7.42
CA ARG A 518 -10.63 -8.54 -7.59
C ARG A 518 -10.75 -7.07 -7.17
N SER A 519 -11.94 -6.47 -7.34
CA SER A 519 -12.26 -5.10 -6.93
C SER A 519 -12.26 -4.96 -5.41
N MET A 520 -12.72 -5.99 -4.66
CA MET A 520 -12.76 -5.98 -3.19
C MET A 520 -11.36 -6.09 -2.57
N ARG A 521 -10.49 -6.98 -3.07
CA ARG A 521 -9.07 -7.05 -2.64
C ARG A 521 -8.28 -5.79 -2.98
N GLN A 522 -8.67 -5.09 -4.06
CA GLN A 522 -8.11 -3.77 -4.41
C GLN A 522 -8.68 -2.63 -3.57
N THR A 523 -9.83 -2.77 -2.89
CA THR A 523 -10.45 -1.69 -2.09
C THR A 523 -9.48 -1.19 -1.04
N TRP A 524 -8.83 -2.09 -0.29
CA TRP A 524 -7.78 -1.72 0.67
C TRP A 524 -6.61 -0.99 0.01
N SER A 525 -6.19 -1.38 -1.20
CA SER A 525 -5.17 -0.65 -1.96
C SER A 525 -5.58 0.80 -2.22
N TRP A 526 -6.83 1.00 -2.63
CA TRP A 526 -7.37 2.34 -2.88
C TRP A 526 -7.58 3.13 -1.59
N VAL A 527 -7.97 2.49 -0.49
CA VAL A 527 -8.01 3.11 0.84
C VAL A 527 -6.62 3.55 1.26
N GLY A 528 -5.59 2.71 1.04
CA GLY A 528 -4.18 3.04 1.34
C GLY A 528 -3.69 4.25 0.56
N VAL A 529 -3.86 4.25 -0.77
CA VAL A 529 -3.50 5.39 -1.61
C VAL A 529 -4.31 6.64 -1.24
N SER A 530 -5.61 6.50 -1.01
CA SER A 530 -6.46 7.64 -0.62
C SER A 530 -6.04 8.21 0.72
N GLY A 531 -5.69 7.38 1.71
CA GLY A 531 -5.24 7.84 3.02
C GLY A 531 -3.92 8.58 2.97
N LEU A 532 -2.96 8.12 2.15
CA LEU A 532 -1.69 8.85 1.94
C LEU A 532 -1.90 10.17 1.21
N LEU A 533 -2.73 10.19 0.16
CA LEU A 533 -3.07 11.43 -0.55
C LEU A 533 -3.86 12.39 0.34
N PHE A 534 -4.75 11.87 1.17
CA PHE A 534 -5.52 12.66 2.13
C PHE A 534 -4.61 13.30 3.18
N ALA A 535 -3.61 12.54 3.67
CA ALA A 535 -2.56 13.07 4.53
C ALA A 535 -1.77 14.19 3.85
N LEU A 536 -1.34 13.97 2.61
CA LEU A 536 -0.54 14.94 1.86
C LEU A 536 -1.33 16.23 1.61
N VAL A 537 -2.57 16.13 1.14
CA VAL A 537 -3.47 17.28 0.94
C VAL A 537 -3.75 17.99 2.26
N GLY A 538 -4.09 17.24 3.31
CA GLY A 538 -4.53 17.83 4.57
C GLY A 538 -3.40 18.48 5.36
N VAL A 539 -2.20 17.89 5.32
CA VAL A 539 -0.99 18.49 5.88
C VAL A 539 -0.58 19.74 5.10
N SER A 540 -0.79 19.78 3.78
CA SER A 540 -0.47 20.96 2.96
C SER A 540 -1.50 22.09 3.11
N SER A 541 -2.77 21.78 3.33
CA SER A 541 -3.80 22.79 3.63
C SER A 541 -4.85 22.20 4.58
N PRO A 542 -4.78 22.54 5.87
CA PRO A 542 -5.73 22.04 6.87
C PRO A 542 -7.19 22.43 6.57
N VAL A 543 -7.40 23.58 5.94
CA VAL A 543 -8.73 24.05 5.51
C VAL A 543 -9.29 23.16 4.40
N LEU A 544 -8.47 22.82 3.41
CA LEU A 544 -8.86 21.87 2.37
C LEU A 544 -9.09 20.48 2.96
N ALA A 545 -8.32 20.08 3.99
CA ALA A 545 -8.56 18.84 4.74
C ALA A 545 -9.97 18.82 5.36
N ALA A 546 -10.36 19.89 6.05
CA ALA A 546 -11.67 20.02 6.69
C ALA A 546 -12.81 19.92 5.68
N THR A 547 -12.70 20.62 4.54
CA THR A 547 -13.70 20.52 3.46
C THR A 547 -13.74 19.13 2.82
N ALA A 548 -12.58 18.50 2.64
CA ALA A 548 -12.50 17.14 2.11
C ALA A 548 -13.05 16.08 3.09
N LEU A 549 -12.95 16.28 4.42
CA LEU A 549 -13.63 15.44 5.41
C LEU A 549 -15.14 15.53 5.29
N ILE A 550 -15.70 16.73 5.07
CA ILE A 550 -17.14 16.91 4.85
C ILE A 550 -17.57 16.14 3.59
N ALA A 551 -16.84 16.29 2.49
CA ALA A 551 -17.10 15.54 1.26
C ALA A 551 -17.01 14.02 1.48
N LEU A 552 -15.98 13.55 2.20
CA LEU A 552 -15.79 12.15 2.53
C LEU A 552 -16.93 11.62 3.41
N ALA A 553 -17.42 12.40 4.37
CA ALA A 553 -18.55 12.04 5.22
C ALA A 553 -19.83 11.87 4.38
N VAL A 554 -20.11 12.78 3.45
CA VAL A 554 -21.24 12.65 2.51
C VAL A 554 -21.12 11.37 1.67
N VAL A 555 -19.93 11.06 1.15
CA VAL A 555 -19.69 9.82 0.39
C VAL A 555 -19.84 8.57 1.29
N ALA A 556 -19.41 8.64 2.54
CA ALA A 556 -19.51 7.53 3.49
C ALA A 556 -20.96 7.26 3.91
N LEU A 557 -21.75 8.30 4.14
CA LEU A 557 -23.18 8.21 4.48
C LEU A 557 -24.00 7.66 3.30
N THR A 558 -23.70 8.07 2.07
CA THR A 558 -24.36 7.53 0.87
C THR A 558 -23.96 6.09 0.54
N ARG A 559 -22.83 5.58 1.08
CA ARG A 559 -22.31 4.22 0.84
C ARG A 559 -22.10 3.46 2.14
N ILE A 560 -23.16 3.29 2.94
CA ILE A 560 -23.11 2.71 4.29
C ILE A 560 -22.42 1.33 4.36
N LYS A 561 -22.60 0.47 3.34
CA LYS A 561 -21.94 -0.85 3.26
C LYS A 561 -20.41 -0.77 3.20
N ARG A 562 -19.85 0.40 2.84
CA ARG A 562 -18.41 0.67 2.75
C ARG A 562 -17.93 1.71 3.76
N PHE A 563 -18.78 2.13 4.68
CA PHE A 563 -18.46 3.12 5.72
C PHE A 563 -17.15 2.76 6.46
N GLY A 564 -17.02 1.49 6.87
CA GLY A 564 -15.82 1.00 7.55
C GLY A 564 -14.54 1.25 6.77
N TYR A 565 -14.52 1.05 5.44
CA TYR A 565 -13.35 1.29 4.60
C TYR A 565 -13.02 2.78 4.44
N LEU A 566 -14.06 3.62 4.31
CA LEU A 566 -13.89 5.05 4.06
C LEU A 566 -13.40 5.79 5.30
N LEU A 567 -13.75 5.33 6.51
CA LEU A 567 -13.26 5.89 7.76
C LEU A 567 -11.74 5.80 7.90
N TRP A 568 -11.11 4.72 7.41
CA TRP A 568 -9.66 4.56 7.42
C TRP A 568 -8.91 5.58 6.56
N ILE A 569 -9.57 6.26 5.62
CA ILE A 569 -8.92 7.26 4.75
C ILE A 569 -8.43 8.46 5.57
N GLY A 570 -9.14 8.87 6.62
CA GLY A 570 -8.73 9.98 7.48
C GLY A 570 -7.55 9.67 8.40
N LEU A 571 -7.26 8.38 8.66
CA LEU A 571 -6.35 7.97 9.72
C LEU A 571 -4.90 8.47 9.56
N PRO A 572 -4.26 8.42 8.38
CA PRO A 572 -2.92 8.97 8.21
C PRO A 572 -2.84 10.48 8.46
N PHE A 573 -3.80 11.26 7.95
CA PHE A 573 -3.88 12.70 8.24
C PHE A 573 -4.04 12.95 9.74
N SER A 574 -4.98 12.27 10.39
CA SER A 574 -5.21 12.40 11.82
C SER A 574 -3.94 12.09 12.61
N ALA A 575 -3.19 11.02 12.27
CA ALA A 575 -1.95 10.69 12.96
C ALA A 575 -0.88 11.79 12.85
N LEU A 576 -0.75 12.41 11.68
CA LEU A 576 0.21 13.49 11.45
C LEU A 576 -0.20 14.79 12.16
N TYR A 577 -1.48 15.15 12.08
CA TYR A 577 -1.97 16.45 12.54
C TYR A 577 -2.29 16.50 14.04
N THR A 578 -2.67 15.37 14.66
CA THR A 578 -3.13 15.32 16.06
C THR A 578 -2.14 15.93 17.07
N PRO A 579 -0.82 15.65 17.02
CA PRO A 579 0.12 16.26 17.96
C PRO A 579 0.16 17.79 17.88
N LEU A 580 0.15 18.34 16.67
CA LEU A 580 0.08 19.79 16.45
C LEU A 580 -1.26 20.34 16.95
N ALA A 581 -2.38 19.70 16.59
CA ALA A 581 -3.71 20.15 16.98
C ALA A 581 -3.90 20.18 18.50
N PHE A 582 -3.39 19.17 19.20
CA PHE A 582 -3.43 19.11 20.65
C PHE A 582 -2.57 20.22 21.29
N ASN A 583 -1.36 20.46 20.77
CA ASN A 583 -0.51 21.54 21.25
C ASN A 583 -1.15 22.92 21.03
N LEU A 584 -1.65 23.21 19.83
CA LEU A 584 -2.31 24.48 19.52
C LEU A 584 -3.56 24.72 20.39
N MET A 585 -4.35 23.67 20.64
CA MET A 585 -5.53 23.78 21.50
C MET A 585 -5.15 24.11 22.95
N LEU A 586 -4.04 23.54 23.45
CA LEU A 586 -3.53 23.82 24.80
C LEU A 586 -2.90 25.20 24.93
N THR A 587 -2.17 25.67 23.92
CA THR A 587 -1.43 26.94 23.98
C THR A 587 -2.31 28.14 23.66
N THR A 588 -3.12 28.06 22.60
CA THR A 588 -3.91 29.21 22.11
C THR A 588 -5.35 29.23 22.60
N GLY A 589 -5.92 28.07 22.98
CA GLY A 589 -7.33 27.92 23.31
C GLY A 589 -8.31 28.21 22.15
N ASN A 590 -7.80 28.52 20.96
CA ASN A 590 -8.58 28.98 19.81
C ASN A 590 -8.62 27.92 18.70
N PRO A 591 -9.79 27.35 18.35
CA PRO A 591 -9.89 26.30 17.35
C PRO A 591 -9.58 26.76 15.92
N ILE A 592 -9.66 28.07 15.65
CA ILE A 592 -9.35 28.66 14.33
C ILE A 592 -7.86 28.48 13.99
N SER A 593 -6.96 28.42 14.99
CA SER A 593 -5.53 28.19 14.79
C SER A 593 -5.22 26.88 14.05
N LEU A 594 -6.12 25.89 14.14
CA LEU A 594 -6.03 24.61 13.43
C LEU A 594 -6.20 24.74 11.90
N LEU A 595 -6.58 25.91 11.40
CA LEU A 595 -6.78 26.18 9.99
C LEU A 595 -5.63 26.98 9.36
N THR A 596 -4.52 27.13 10.09
CA THR A 596 -3.31 27.81 9.62
C THR A 596 -2.63 27.00 8.52
N GLU A 597 -2.29 27.63 7.41
CA GLU A 597 -1.58 26.95 6.31
C GLU A 597 -0.05 26.92 6.56
N PRO A 598 0.64 25.82 6.19
CA PRO A 598 2.10 25.73 6.26
C PRO A 598 2.73 26.52 5.11
N GLY A 599 3.04 27.79 5.35
CA GLY A 599 3.73 28.65 4.40
C GLY A 599 3.54 30.14 4.73
N VAL A 600 4.27 31.01 4.05
CA VAL A 600 4.06 32.46 4.14
C VAL A 600 2.91 32.83 3.19
N PRO A 601 1.81 33.43 3.69
CA PRO A 601 0.72 33.85 2.82
C PRO A 601 1.19 35.01 1.92
N THR A 602 1.02 34.87 0.60
CA THR A 602 1.44 35.90 -0.39
C THR A 602 0.29 36.80 -0.85
N SER A 603 -0.95 36.40 -0.60
CA SER A 603 -2.11 37.15 -1.08
C SER A 603 -2.41 38.34 -0.18
N ALA A 604 -2.31 39.55 -0.76
CA ALA A 604 -2.98 40.72 -0.22
C ALA A 604 -4.47 40.39 0.00
N GLY A 605 -5.05 40.85 1.12
CA GLY A 605 -6.45 40.58 1.47
C GLY A 605 -7.37 40.88 0.29
N VAL A 606 -8.12 39.86 -0.15
CA VAL A 606 -8.99 39.99 -1.32
C VAL A 606 -10.23 40.80 -0.93
N THR A 607 -10.37 41.99 -1.52
CA THR A 607 -11.55 42.85 -1.33
C THR A 607 -12.58 42.61 -2.45
N GLY A 608 -13.65 41.86 -2.15
CA GLY A 608 -14.80 41.68 -3.05
C GLY A 608 -14.92 40.30 -3.72
N LEU A 609 -16.13 39.96 -4.18
CA LEU A 609 -16.46 38.65 -4.77
C LEU A 609 -15.76 38.37 -6.11
N SER A 610 -15.55 39.40 -6.94
CA SER A 610 -14.85 39.27 -8.23
C SER A 610 -13.38 38.93 -8.04
N GLY A 611 -12.71 39.61 -7.12
CA GLY A 611 -11.31 39.33 -6.75
C GLY A 611 -11.12 37.99 -6.03
N LEU A 612 -12.18 37.44 -5.42
CA LEU A 612 -12.16 36.11 -4.83
C LEU A 612 -12.26 35.02 -5.89
N LEU A 613 -13.14 35.16 -6.88
CA LEU A 613 -13.31 34.13 -7.89
C LEU A 613 -12.15 34.10 -8.90
N LEU A 614 -11.58 35.26 -9.21
CA LEU A 614 -10.46 35.41 -10.13
C LEU A 614 -9.32 36.18 -9.44
N PRO A 615 -8.11 35.61 -9.40
CA PRO A 615 -6.95 36.32 -8.88
C PRO A 615 -6.58 37.48 -9.81
N ALA A 616 -5.68 38.37 -9.37
CA ALA A 616 -5.16 39.43 -10.25
C ALA A 616 -4.59 38.81 -11.54
N HIS A 617 -5.08 39.28 -12.69
CA HIS A 617 -4.76 38.71 -14.00
C HIS A 617 -4.58 39.82 -15.05
N PRO A 618 -3.71 39.63 -16.05
CA PRO A 618 -3.40 40.68 -17.02
C PRO A 618 -4.46 40.88 -18.12
N LEU A 619 -5.54 40.08 -18.14
CA LEU A 619 -6.49 39.99 -19.25
C LEU A 619 -7.94 40.25 -18.81
N ASP A 620 -8.44 41.48 -18.98
CA ASP A 620 -9.79 41.88 -18.54
C ASP A 620 -10.95 41.01 -19.06
N PHE A 621 -10.77 40.30 -20.18
CA PHE A 621 -11.80 39.42 -20.74
C PHE A 621 -11.92 38.06 -20.03
N MET A 622 -10.99 37.72 -19.14
CA MET A 622 -10.94 36.43 -18.44
C MET A 622 -12.14 36.24 -17.51
N GLN A 623 -12.70 37.33 -16.97
CA GLN A 623 -13.95 37.32 -16.20
C GLN A 623 -15.14 36.77 -17.00
N TYR A 624 -15.22 37.06 -18.30
CA TYR A 624 -16.30 36.53 -19.16
C TYR A 624 -16.14 35.03 -19.38
N GLY A 625 -14.90 34.53 -19.49
CA GLY A 625 -14.62 33.10 -19.58
C GLY A 625 -15.11 32.31 -18.37
N PHE A 626 -14.91 32.86 -17.18
CA PHE A 626 -15.44 32.28 -15.93
C PHE A 626 -16.96 32.34 -15.83
N ALA A 627 -17.57 33.45 -16.25
CA ALA A 627 -19.02 33.56 -16.32
C ALA A 627 -19.61 32.50 -17.26
N VAL A 628 -18.97 32.25 -18.40
CA VAL A 628 -19.35 31.19 -19.35
C VAL A 628 -19.22 29.80 -18.71
N LEU A 629 -18.11 29.50 -18.00
CA LEU A 629 -17.97 28.24 -17.28
C LEU A 629 -19.06 28.04 -16.22
N GLY A 630 -19.36 29.09 -15.45
CA GLY A 630 -20.44 29.07 -14.46
C GLY A 630 -21.80 28.81 -15.09
N PHE A 631 -22.12 29.48 -16.21
CA PHE A 631 -23.36 29.29 -16.94
C PHE A 631 -23.49 27.86 -17.50
N VAL A 632 -22.43 27.32 -18.11
CA VAL A 632 -22.44 25.93 -18.60
C VAL A 632 -22.55 24.93 -17.45
N ALA A 633 -21.92 25.21 -16.30
CA ALA A 633 -22.06 24.38 -15.09
C ALA A 633 -23.50 24.37 -14.55
N LEU A 634 -24.27 25.45 -14.70
CA LEU A 634 -25.69 25.48 -14.31
C LEU A 634 -26.54 24.54 -15.19
N LEU A 635 -26.21 24.38 -16.47
CA LEU A 635 -26.89 23.45 -17.37
C LEU A 635 -26.77 21.98 -16.89
N ALA A 636 -25.80 21.66 -16.04
CA ALA A 636 -25.66 20.32 -15.46
C ALA A 636 -26.89 19.91 -14.61
N LEU A 637 -27.59 20.88 -14.00
CA LEU A 637 -28.81 20.65 -13.22
C LEU A 637 -29.99 20.16 -14.09
N LEU A 638 -29.95 20.45 -15.39
CA LEU A 638 -30.98 20.04 -16.36
C LEU A 638 -30.72 18.63 -16.93
N THR A 639 -29.67 17.94 -16.49
CA THR A 639 -29.30 16.62 -17.02
C THR A 639 -29.96 15.46 -16.28
N LYS A 640 -29.89 14.25 -16.83
CA LYS A 640 -30.37 13.02 -16.18
C LYS A 640 -29.71 12.75 -14.81
N ARG A 641 -28.54 13.33 -14.53
CA ARG A 641 -27.81 13.21 -13.27
C ARG A 641 -27.99 14.43 -12.35
N TRP A 642 -29.18 15.03 -12.35
CA TRP A 642 -29.48 16.24 -11.58
C TRP A 642 -29.15 16.11 -10.09
N ILE A 643 -29.40 14.95 -9.45
CA ILE A 643 -29.06 14.75 -8.02
C ILE A 643 -27.55 14.91 -7.77
N LEU A 644 -26.72 14.28 -8.59
CA LEU A 644 -25.27 14.40 -8.50
C LEU A 644 -24.83 15.85 -8.74
N ALA A 645 -25.42 16.51 -9.75
CA ALA A 645 -25.13 17.91 -10.07
C ALA A 645 -25.53 18.85 -8.92
N SER A 646 -26.68 18.63 -8.27
CA SER A 646 -27.15 19.42 -7.12
C SER A 646 -26.22 19.25 -5.91
N VAL A 647 -25.76 18.03 -5.62
CA VAL A 647 -24.78 17.79 -4.53
C VAL A 647 -23.45 18.48 -4.83
N MET A 648 -22.98 18.43 -6.08
CA MET A 648 -21.77 19.13 -6.51
C MET A 648 -21.90 20.66 -6.41
N TRP A 649 -23.05 21.23 -6.77
CA TRP A 649 -23.32 22.67 -6.61
C TRP A 649 -23.41 23.09 -5.15
N ALA A 650 -24.08 22.32 -4.29
CA ALA A 650 -24.13 22.57 -2.85
C ALA A 650 -22.72 22.54 -2.23
N PHE A 651 -21.89 21.57 -2.65
CA PHE A 651 -20.49 21.51 -2.24
C PHE A 651 -19.66 22.70 -2.78
N ALA A 652 -19.87 23.12 -4.03
CA ALA A 652 -19.21 24.30 -4.59
C ALA A 652 -19.54 25.59 -3.81
N LEU A 653 -20.81 25.79 -3.46
CA LEU A 653 -21.23 26.93 -2.63
C LEU A 653 -20.62 26.88 -1.22
N LEU A 654 -20.56 25.69 -0.62
CA LEU A 654 -19.90 25.48 0.67
C LEU A 654 -18.41 25.85 0.61
N VAL A 655 -17.69 25.41 -0.44
CA VAL A 655 -16.28 25.73 -0.64
C VAL A 655 -16.06 27.24 -0.79
N VAL A 656 -16.91 27.94 -1.54
CA VAL A 656 -16.85 29.40 -1.67
C VAL A 656 -17.10 30.09 -0.33
N ALA A 657 -18.11 29.65 0.42
CA ALA A 657 -18.41 30.22 1.74
C ALA A 657 -17.22 30.07 2.71
N ILE A 658 -16.60 28.90 2.73
CA ILE A 658 -15.41 28.65 3.57
C ILE A 658 -14.21 29.49 3.08
N ALA A 659 -14.05 29.67 1.77
CA ALA A 659 -12.98 30.51 1.22
C ALA A 659 -13.14 31.99 1.60
N VAL A 660 -14.38 32.52 1.57
CA VAL A 660 -14.68 33.88 2.06
C VAL A 660 -14.27 34.01 3.51
N VAL A 661 -14.74 33.10 4.37
CA VAL A 661 -14.42 33.14 5.81
C VAL A 661 -12.91 33.05 6.04
N HIS A 662 -12.23 32.11 5.37
CA HIS A 662 -10.79 31.90 5.54
C HIS A 662 -9.95 33.11 5.09
N SER A 663 -10.35 33.79 4.00
CA SER A 663 -9.70 35.03 3.55
C SER A 663 -9.88 36.21 4.50
N GLN A 664 -10.91 36.19 5.35
CA GLN A 664 -11.18 37.22 6.33
C GLN A 664 -10.59 36.91 7.70
N THR A 665 -10.29 35.64 7.99
CA THR A 665 -9.62 35.23 9.22
C THR A 665 -8.13 35.56 9.20
N GLN A 666 -7.62 36.06 10.32
CA GLN A 666 -6.23 36.40 10.53
C GLN A 666 -5.47 35.26 11.23
N PHE A 667 -4.26 34.96 10.75
CA PHE A 667 -3.36 33.93 11.27
C PHE A 667 -1.99 34.51 11.61
N ALA A 668 -1.25 33.84 12.48
CA ALA A 668 0.09 34.29 12.89
C ALA A 668 1.09 34.21 11.71
N ASN A 669 1.79 35.30 11.43
CA ASN A 669 2.72 35.41 10.30
C ASN A 669 4.03 34.64 10.55
N PRO A 670 4.43 33.67 9.69
CA PRO A 670 5.75 33.03 9.76
C PRO A 670 6.94 33.98 9.59
N GLY A 671 6.77 35.02 8.78
CA GLY A 671 7.84 35.97 8.43
C GLY A 671 7.85 37.22 9.31
N GLY A 672 6.95 37.30 10.29
CA GLY A 672 6.87 38.43 11.18
C GLY A 672 8.07 38.49 12.11
N LEU A 673 8.66 39.68 12.23
CA LEU A 673 9.78 39.92 13.13
C LEU A 673 9.30 40.45 14.50
N GLY A 674 8.07 40.98 14.58
CA GLY A 674 7.43 41.39 15.84
C GLY A 674 6.54 40.32 16.48
N GLU A 675 6.15 40.55 17.74
CA GLU A 675 5.32 39.64 18.55
C GLU A 675 3.92 39.35 17.96
N LEU A 676 3.41 40.20 17.06
CA LEU A 676 2.01 40.18 16.61
C LEU A 676 1.83 40.64 15.16
N GLU A 677 2.57 40.05 14.21
CA GLU A 677 2.18 40.18 12.81
C GLU A 677 1.11 39.15 12.43
N TRP A 678 -0.04 39.65 12.00
CA TRP A 678 -1.17 38.84 11.56
C TRP A 678 -1.38 38.99 10.06
N VAL A 679 -1.56 37.88 9.37
CA VAL A 679 -1.80 37.85 7.92
C VAL A 679 -3.09 37.08 7.64
N SER A 680 -3.88 37.56 6.69
CA SER A 680 -5.10 36.90 6.23
C SER A 680 -4.81 35.54 5.59
N GLY A 681 -5.72 34.58 5.77
CA GLY A 681 -5.64 33.27 5.12
C GLY A 681 -5.68 33.36 3.59
N SER A 682 -4.97 32.46 2.91
CA SER A 682 -5.03 32.39 1.44
C SER A 682 -6.22 31.55 0.97
N PRO A 683 -7.11 32.09 0.10
CA PRO A 683 -8.24 31.31 -0.42
C PRO A 683 -7.84 30.37 -1.58
N ALA A 684 -6.58 30.37 -2.01
CA ALA A 684 -6.13 29.74 -3.25
C ALA A 684 -6.42 28.23 -3.31
N THR A 685 -6.16 27.49 -2.22
CA THR A 685 -6.34 26.03 -2.14
C THR A 685 -7.80 25.62 -2.35
N LEU A 686 -8.73 26.34 -1.73
CA LEU A 686 -10.17 26.12 -1.85
C LEU A 686 -10.69 26.50 -3.25
N LEU A 687 -10.18 27.59 -3.84
CA LEU A 687 -10.61 28.04 -5.16
C LEU A 687 -10.07 27.15 -6.29
N ILE A 688 -8.93 26.49 -6.07
CA ILE A 688 -8.47 25.41 -6.94
C ILE A 688 -9.39 24.19 -6.81
N ALA A 689 -9.83 23.84 -5.60
CA ALA A 689 -10.80 22.77 -5.39
C ALA A 689 -12.15 23.07 -6.04
N LEU A 690 -12.61 24.32 -5.98
CA LEU A 690 -13.79 24.81 -6.69
C LEU A 690 -13.66 24.60 -8.20
N GLY A 691 -12.49 24.90 -8.79
CA GLY A 691 -12.21 24.66 -10.21
C GLY A 691 -12.44 23.21 -10.63
N LEU A 692 -12.02 22.24 -9.82
CA LEU A 692 -12.25 20.82 -10.08
C LEU A 692 -13.75 20.46 -10.12
N VAL A 693 -14.53 21.03 -9.19
CA VAL A 693 -15.99 20.80 -9.08
C VAL A 693 -16.72 21.44 -10.26
N VAL A 694 -16.42 22.70 -10.58
CA VAL A 694 -17.04 23.45 -11.69
C VAL A 694 -16.75 22.77 -13.03
N LEU A 695 -15.51 22.38 -13.29
CA LEU A 695 -15.15 21.63 -14.50
C LEU A 695 -15.89 20.28 -14.56
N GLY A 696 -16.16 19.66 -13.41
CA GLY A 696 -16.91 18.40 -13.33
C GLY A 696 -18.37 18.59 -13.70
N LEU A 697 -18.99 19.67 -13.24
CA LEU A 697 -20.35 20.09 -13.64
C LEU A 697 -20.41 20.36 -15.15
N VAL A 698 -19.42 21.08 -15.71
CA VAL A 698 -19.31 21.32 -17.15
C VAL A 698 -19.19 19.99 -17.93
N ALA A 699 -18.38 19.05 -17.44
CA ALA A 699 -18.24 17.73 -18.06
C ALA A 699 -19.55 16.91 -18.02
N ILE A 700 -20.32 16.99 -16.93
CA ILE A 700 -21.66 16.38 -16.83
C ILE A 700 -22.61 17.00 -17.84
N ALA A 701 -22.65 18.33 -17.94
CA ALA A 701 -23.47 19.05 -18.91
C ALA A 701 -23.14 18.63 -20.36
N ALA A 702 -21.86 18.58 -20.71
CA ALA A 702 -21.41 18.17 -22.03
C ALA A 702 -21.70 16.68 -22.34
N GLU A 703 -21.54 15.78 -21.36
CA GLU A 703 -21.75 14.34 -21.56
C GLU A 703 -23.21 14.02 -21.90
N TYR A 704 -24.16 14.67 -21.21
CA TYR A 704 -25.60 14.41 -21.38
C TYR A 704 -26.30 15.33 -22.39
N ALA A 705 -25.60 16.31 -22.96
CA ALA A 705 -26.13 17.15 -24.03
C ALA A 705 -26.32 16.40 -25.37
N LYS A 706 -27.26 16.89 -26.19
CA LYS A 706 -27.43 16.49 -27.60
C LYS A 706 -26.13 16.72 -28.39
N PRO A 707 -25.82 15.93 -29.44
CA PRO A 707 -24.52 15.98 -30.13
C PRO A 707 -24.12 17.38 -30.64
N ASN A 708 -25.05 18.13 -31.25
CA ASN A 708 -24.77 19.49 -31.73
C ASN A 708 -24.48 20.46 -30.59
N LEU A 709 -25.30 20.41 -29.53
CA LEU A 709 -25.12 21.25 -28.34
C LEU A 709 -23.83 20.88 -27.59
N ARG A 710 -23.46 19.60 -27.56
CA ARG A 710 -22.22 19.11 -26.96
C ARG A 710 -21.00 19.68 -27.69
N MET A 711 -21.01 19.70 -29.02
CA MET A 711 -19.93 20.29 -29.83
C MET A 711 -19.84 21.80 -29.60
N LEU A 712 -20.98 22.49 -29.53
CA LEU A 712 -21.05 23.91 -29.20
C LEU A 712 -20.49 24.20 -27.80
N ILE A 713 -20.90 23.44 -26.78
CA ILE A 713 -20.37 23.55 -25.40
C ILE A 713 -18.86 23.32 -25.41
N GLY A 714 -18.38 22.28 -26.11
CA GLY A 714 -16.95 22.00 -26.22
C GLY A 714 -16.17 23.15 -26.86
N LEU A 715 -16.67 23.70 -27.96
CA LEU A 715 -16.05 24.83 -28.66
C LEU A 715 -16.02 26.09 -27.78
N ILE A 716 -17.14 26.41 -27.12
CA ILE A 716 -17.26 27.55 -26.21
C ILE A 716 -16.30 27.40 -25.03
N VAL A 717 -16.25 26.24 -24.38
CA VAL A 717 -15.34 26.00 -23.25
C VAL A 717 -13.87 26.12 -23.68
N MET A 718 -13.51 25.60 -24.86
CA MET A 718 -12.16 25.70 -25.38
C MET A 718 -11.76 27.14 -25.72
N LEU A 719 -12.62 27.89 -26.43
CA LEU A 719 -12.33 29.26 -26.88
C LEU A 719 -12.48 30.30 -25.77
N ALA A 720 -13.52 30.21 -24.95
CA ALA A 720 -13.85 31.23 -23.96
C ALA A 720 -13.17 31.01 -22.60
N ALA A 721 -12.75 29.78 -22.27
CA ALA A 721 -12.12 29.51 -20.97
C ALA A 721 -10.69 28.98 -21.11
N VAL A 722 -10.48 27.86 -21.83
CA VAL A 722 -9.16 27.21 -21.88
C VAL A 722 -8.12 28.07 -22.61
N ALA A 723 -8.46 28.71 -23.73
CA ALA A 723 -7.51 29.55 -24.47
C ALA A 723 -7.09 30.82 -23.70
N PRO A 724 -8.01 31.59 -23.07
CA PRO A 724 -7.64 32.70 -22.17
C PRO A 724 -6.79 32.26 -20.98
N MET A 725 -7.12 31.12 -20.37
CA MET A 725 -6.33 30.54 -19.28
C MET A 725 -4.92 30.16 -19.72
N ALA A 726 -4.77 29.56 -20.92
CA ALA A 726 -3.48 29.24 -21.50
C ALA A 726 -2.65 30.49 -21.80
N LEU A 727 -3.29 31.55 -22.31
CA LEU A 727 -2.62 32.83 -22.57
C LEU A 727 -2.17 33.50 -21.27
N SER A 728 -3.01 33.47 -20.23
CA SER A 728 -2.65 33.94 -18.87
C SER A 728 -1.45 33.15 -18.33
N ALA A 729 -1.46 31.82 -18.44
CA ALA A 729 -0.35 30.97 -18.01
C ALA A 729 0.97 31.29 -18.75
N ALA A 730 0.89 31.66 -20.04
CA ALA A 730 2.06 31.96 -20.86
C ALA A 730 2.62 33.38 -20.63
N THR A 731 1.79 34.32 -20.18
CA THR A 731 2.15 35.73 -19.98
C THR A 731 2.46 36.08 -18.52
N ALA A 732 2.08 35.22 -17.57
CA ALA A 732 2.30 35.47 -16.16
C ALA A 732 3.80 35.41 -15.79
N THR A 733 4.24 36.43 -15.04
CA THR A 733 5.60 36.51 -14.51
C THR A 733 5.77 35.62 -13.29
N ARG A 734 6.98 35.11 -13.10
CA ARG A 734 7.36 34.33 -11.91
C ARG A 734 7.88 35.27 -10.84
N ASN A 735 7.46 35.05 -9.60
CA ASN A 735 7.87 35.83 -8.43
C ASN A 735 8.94 35.10 -7.59
N TYR A 736 9.68 34.18 -8.19
CA TYR A 736 10.75 33.42 -7.55
C TYR A 736 11.97 33.32 -8.45
N ASN A 737 13.14 33.18 -7.83
CA ASN A 737 14.42 33.03 -8.52
C ASN A 737 15.05 31.66 -8.21
N PHE A 738 15.83 31.14 -9.16
CA PHE A 738 16.68 29.99 -8.92
C PHE A 738 18.04 30.47 -8.41
N ALA A 739 18.44 29.99 -7.25
CA ALA A 739 19.67 30.36 -6.58
C ALA A 739 20.39 29.12 -6.02
N ASP A 740 21.57 29.32 -5.45
CA ASP A 740 22.22 28.31 -4.63
C ASP A 740 21.37 28.02 -3.37
N ASP A 741 21.61 26.87 -2.74
CA ASP A 741 20.91 26.40 -1.55
C ASP A 741 21.27 27.14 -0.26
N ARG A 742 22.20 28.09 -0.33
CA ARG A 742 22.63 28.92 0.79
C ARG A 742 21.50 29.78 1.33
N VAL A 743 21.35 29.76 2.65
CA VAL A 743 20.36 30.58 3.39
C VAL A 743 21.03 31.66 4.24
N VAL A 744 22.36 31.64 4.30
CA VAL A 744 23.20 32.57 5.07
C VAL A 744 24.42 33.00 4.26
N PRO A 745 25.08 34.12 4.63
CA PRO A 745 26.36 34.49 4.04
C PRO A 745 27.40 33.38 4.08
N TRP A 746 28.26 33.33 3.06
CA TRP A 746 29.28 32.29 2.89
C TRP A 746 30.17 32.05 4.12
N LEU A 747 30.47 33.12 4.87
CA LEU A 747 31.30 33.06 6.08
C LEU A 747 30.64 32.22 7.18
N LEU A 748 29.33 32.39 7.36
CA LEU A 748 28.55 31.64 8.34
C LEU A 748 28.42 30.19 7.89
N GLU A 749 28.19 29.96 6.61
CA GLU A 749 28.07 28.61 6.07
C GLU A 749 29.38 27.80 6.21
N ALA A 750 30.53 28.44 5.99
CA ALA A 750 31.83 27.82 6.22
C ALA A 750 32.01 27.39 7.68
N ASP A 751 31.60 28.23 8.64
CA ASP A 751 31.63 27.90 10.07
C ASP A 751 30.63 26.79 10.44
N ALA A 752 29.46 26.75 9.80
CA ALA A 752 28.49 25.67 9.94
C ALA A 752 29.05 24.33 9.46
N GLN A 753 29.75 24.30 8.32
CA GLN A 753 30.38 23.10 7.76
C GLN A 753 31.51 22.55 8.63
N ILE A 754 32.21 23.43 9.36
CA ILE A 754 33.23 23.04 10.35
C ILE A 754 32.58 22.45 11.62
N GLY A 755 31.26 22.64 11.79
CA GLY A 755 30.49 22.11 12.91
C GLY A 755 30.50 23.01 14.15
N LYS A 756 30.86 24.30 14.02
CA LYS A 756 30.83 25.25 15.14
C LYS A 756 29.40 25.50 15.58
N ASN A 757 29.08 25.19 16.84
CA ASN A 757 27.75 25.42 17.39
C ASN A 757 27.61 26.81 17.99
N VAL A 758 27.74 27.85 17.15
CA VAL A 758 27.48 29.25 17.56
C VAL A 758 26.16 29.75 16.97
N LYS A 759 25.70 30.93 17.38
CA LYS A 759 24.43 31.53 16.96
C LYS A 759 24.67 32.87 16.25
N VAL A 760 23.70 33.23 15.43
CA VAL A 760 23.66 34.48 14.66
C VAL A 760 22.45 35.28 15.14
N LEU A 761 22.66 36.54 15.49
CA LEU A 761 21.60 37.46 15.87
C LEU A 761 21.17 38.28 14.66
N LEU A 762 19.96 38.04 14.16
CA LEU A 762 19.34 38.87 13.12
C LEU A 762 18.59 40.03 13.77
N LEU A 763 18.96 41.26 13.45
CA LEU A 763 18.34 42.48 13.96
C LEU A 763 17.64 43.23 12.82
N ASP A 764 16.38 43.59 13.01
CA ASP A 764 15.62 44.42 12.09
C ASP A 764 14.99 45.60 12.83
N ALA A 765 15.02 46.78 12.21
CA ALA A 765 14.60 48.05 12.80
C ALA A 765 13.41 48.61 12.02
N ARG A 766 12.26 48.74 12.70
CA ARG A 766 11.02 49.25 12.11
C ARG A 766 10.48 50.44 12.87
N SER A 767 10.60 51.63 12.29
CA SER A 767 10.11 52.92 12.82
C SER A 767 10.53 53.19 14.28
N GLU A 768 9.81 52.64 15.27
CA GLU A 768 10.06 52.81 16.71
C GLU A 768 10.30 51.49 17.49
N GLU A 769 10.26 50.33 16.82
CA GLU A 769 10.48 49.02 17.44
C GLU A 769 11.67 48.28 16.81
N TYR A 770 12.47 47.64 17.66
CA TYR A 770 13.58 46.76 17.25
C TYR A 770 13.16 45.31 17.46
N SER A 771 13.38 44.50 16.43
CA SER A 771 13.08 43.08 16.45
C SER A 771 14.36 42.27 16.31
N ALA A 772 14.45 41.19 17.09
CA ALA A 772 15.63 40.34 17.11
C ALA A 772 15.23 38.88 16.96
N LYS A 773 15.96 38.16 16.11
CA LYS A 773 15.77 36.73 15.86
C LYS A 773 17.08 36.00 15.99
N ILE A 774 17.11 34.96 16.80
CA ILE A 774 18.26 34.08 16.95
C ILE A 774 18.18 32.99 15.89
N LEU A 775 19.25 32.83 15.12
CA LEU A 775 19.40 31.83 14.09
C LEU A 775 20.58 30.92 14.43
N PRO A 776 20.52 29.62 14.10
CA PRO A 776 21.73 28.81 14.06
C PRO A 776 22.67 29.33 12.95
N VAL A 777 23.96 29.05 13.05
CA VAL A 777 24.96 29.46 12.04
C VAL A 777 24.66 28.89 10.65
N SER A 778 24.00 27.73 10.58
CA SER A 778 23.51 27.14 9.32
C SER A 778 22.33 27.89 8.68
N GLY A 779 21.74 28.87 9.37
CA GLY A 779 20.49 29.51 8.95
C GLY A 779 19.25 28.65 9.24
N LEU A 780 18.08 29.26 9.02
CA LEU A 780 16.79 28.56 9.10
C LEU A 780 16.38 28.06 7.72
N GLN A 781 16.17 26.75 7.61
CA GLN A 781 15.70 26.12 6.39
C GLN A 781 14.18 25.97 6.41
N LEU A 782 13.60 25.54 5.29
CA LEU A 782 12.15 25.44 5.14
C LEU A 782 11.49 24.50 6.17
N GLU A 783 12.16 23.40 6.53
CA GLU A 783 11.69 22.41 7.51
C GLU A 783 11.77 22.90 8.97
N ASP A 784 12.51 23.98 9.24
CA ASP A 784 12.55 24.62 10.54
C ASP A 784 11.37 25.58 10.75
N ASN A 785 10.46 25.70 9.78
CA ASN A 785 9.25 26.48 9.94
C ASN A 785 8.25 25.73 10.83
N SER A 786 7.85 26.32 11.97
CA SER A 786 6.96 25.68 12.94
C SER A 786 5.74 26.54 13.28
N ILE A 787 4.54 26.07 12.92
CA ILE A 787 3.27 26.72 13.31
C ILE A 787 3.13 26.78 14.85
N ALA A 788 3.53 25.72 15.56
CA ALA A 788 3.49 25.68 17.02
C ALA A 788 4.36 26.79 17.64
N TYR A 789 5.56 27.01 17.11
CA TYR A 789 6.45 28.07 17.56
C TYR A 789 5.83 29.46 17.34
N ARG A 790 5.27 29.71 16.14
CA ARG A 790 4.62 31.01 15.79
C ARG A 790 3.56 31.43 16.80
N TYR A 791 2.68 30.50 17.19
CA TYR A 791 1.60 30.77 18.14
C TYR A 791 2.06 30.84 19.60
N SER A 792 3.21 30.26 19.92
CA SER A 792 3.80 30.30 21.27
C SER A 792 4.68 31.54 21.53
N LEU A 793 5.11 32.24 20.48
CA LEU A 793 6.14 33.29 20.57
C LEU A 793 5.78 34.41 21.55
N ALA A 794 4.54 34.90 21.50
CA ALA A 794 4.08 35.97 22.39
C ALA A 794 4.08 35.55 23.88
N GLU A 795 3.85 34.27 24.18
CA GLU A 795 3.92 33.77 25.55
C GLU A 795 5.36 33.50 25.98
N LEU A 796 6.20 32.98 25.06
CA LEU A 796 7.63 32.79 25.31
C LEU A 796 8.31 34.11 25.65
N ASN A 797 8.08 35.18 24.88
CA ASN A 797 8.67 36.49 25.16
C ASN A 797 8.24 37.06 26.53
N ARG A 798 7.00 36.79 26.95
CA ARG A 798 6.45 37.31 28.22
C ARG A 798 6.90 36.52 29.44
N SER A 799 7.03 35.20 29.31
CA SER A 799 7.23 34.27 30.43
C SER A 799 8.68 33.80 30.59
N ASP A 800 9.41 33.62 29.49
CA ASP A 800 10.75 33.00 29.49
C ASP A 800 11.84 34.03 29.88
N PRO A 801 12.60 33.79 30.97
CA PRO A 801 13.74 34.63 31.34
C PRO A 801 14.79 34.76 30.23
N GLY A 802 14.99 33.73 29.41
CA GLY A 802 15.94 33.72 28.31
C GLY A 802 15.61 34.76 27.24
N TYR A 803 14.33 34.87 26.86
CA TYR A 803 13.89 35.88 25.89
C TYR A 803 13.94 37.30 26.45
N LYS A 804 13.67 37.49 27.75
CA LYS A 804 13.84 38.79 28.43
C LYS A 804 15.29 39.25 28.48
N SER A 805 16.20 38.34 28.80
CA SER A 805 17.64 38.64 28.80
C SER A 805 18.13 39.00 27.39
N MET A 806 17.62 38.32 26.36
CA MET A 806 17.91 38.64 24.96
C MET A 806 17.38 40.02 24.57
N ALA A 807 16.15 40.37 24.97
CA ALA A 807 15.60 41.70 24.71
C ALA A 807 16.43 42.80 25.37
N ALA A 808 16.91 42.58 26.60
CA ALA A 808 17.82 43.51 27.28
C ALA A 808 19.17 43.63 26.54
N LEU A 809 19.74 42.51 26.08
CA LEU A 809 20.97 42.50 25.28
C LEU A 809 20.80 43.26 23.95
N VAL A 810 19.68 43.07 23.26
CA VAL A 810 19.35 43.78 22.01
C VAL A 810 19.20 45.28 22.28
N ALA A 811 18.53 45.67 23.36
CA ALA A 811 18.41 47.07 23.74
C ALA A 811 19.78 47.72 24.04
N ALA A 812 20.68 47.00 24.70
CA ALA A 812 22.05 47.44 24.95
C ALA A 812 22.87 47.57 23.64
N LEU A 813 22.72 46.63 22.71
CA LEU A 813 23.37 46.67 21.38
C LEU A 813 22.90 47.86 20.54
N VAL A 814 21.60 48.12 20.52
CA VAL A 814 21.00 49.21 19.72
C VAL A 814 21.38 50.58 20.30
N SER A 815 21.37 50.71 21.63
CA SER A 815 21.70 51.97 22.32
C SER A 815 23.20 52.27 22.39
N ALA A 816 24.05 51.30 22.03
CA ALA A 816 25.51 51.39 22.03
C ALA A 816 26.10 51.91 23.37
N ASN A 817 25.54 51.48 24.50
CA ASN A 817 25.81 52.10 25.81
C ASN A 817 25.87 51.10 26.98
N ASP A 818 26.72 50.08 26.90
CA ASP A 818 26.94 49.13 28.01
C ASP A 818 28.32 48.43 27.92
N ASP A 819 29.10 48.45 29.01
CA ASP A 819 30.42 47.79 29.10
C ASP A 819 30.31 46.25 29.25
N THR A 820 29.10 45.70 29.47
CA THR A 820 28.86 44.26 29.68
C THR A 820 28.44 43.49 28.42
N LEU A 821 28.43 44.14 27.24
CA LEU A 821 27.98 43.57 25.96
C LEU A 821 28.74 42.29 25.55
N ALA A 822 30.05 42.26 25.75
CA ALA A 822 30.88 41.11 25.38
C ALA A 822 30.53 39.85 26.19
N GLU A 823 30.28 40.00 27.50
CA GLU A 823 29.85 38.90 28.37
C GLU A 823 28.43 38.44 28.01
N GLY A 824 27.53 39.37 27.70
CA GLY A 824 26.18 39.08 27.24
C GLY A 824 26.14 38.28 25.94
N LEU A 825 26.92 38.69 24.92
CA LEU A 825 27.03 37.98 23.64
C LEU A 825 27.67 36.60 23.79
N ALA A 826 28.72 36.49 24.61
CA ALA A 826 29.38 35.21 24.89
C ALA A 826 28.46 34.23 25.62
N SER A 827 27.74 34.68 26.65
CA SER A 827 26.78 33.85 27.40
C SER A 827 25.59 33.38 26.54
N ALA A 828 25.20 34.18 25.54
CA ALA A 828 24.17 33.82 24.58
C ALA A 828 24.68 32.95 23.41
N HIS A 829 25.98 32.68 23.35
CA HIS A 829 26.68 31.99 22.26
C HIS A 829 26.52 32.67 20.89
N ILE A 830 26.40 34.01 20.85
CA ILE A 830 26.23 34.79 19.62
C ILE A 830 27.61 35.20 19.10
N ALA A 831 28.01 34.65 17.96
CA ALA A 831 29.29 34.99 17.32
C ALA A 831 29.14 36.05 16.20
N TYR A 832 27.93 36.22 15.69
CA TYR A 832 27.65 37.06 14.52
C TYR A 832 26.36 37.85 14.69
N VAL A 833 26.35 39.09 14.19
CA VAL A 833 25.17 39.95 14.12
C VAL A 833 24.91 40.28 12.66
N LEU A 834 23.68 40.08 12.18
CA LEU A 834 23.25 40.31 10.81
C LEU A 834 22.10 41.32 10.79
N VAL A 835 22.27 42.41 10.04
CA VAL A 835 21.18 43.36 9.77
C VAL A 835 20.76 43.21 8.31
N PRO A 836 19.51 42.80 8.01
CA PRO A 836 19.02 42.67 6.65
C PRO A 836 19.13 43.98 5.88
N SER A 837 19.33 43.89 4.55
CA SER A 837 19.38 45.07 3.69
C SER A 837 17.98 45.66 3.46
N ALA A 838 17.41 46.33 4.45
CA ALA A 838 16.17 47.09 4.32
C ALA A 838 16.48 48.57 4.03
N ALA A 839 15.80 49.15 3.03
CA ALA A 839 15.92 50.57 2.70
C ALA A 839 15.05 51.43 3.64
N SER A 840 15.33 51.39 4.95
CA SER A 840 14.68 52.24 5.95
C SER A 840 15.72 53.13 6.66
N GLU A 841 15.30 54.33 7.02
CA GLU A 841 16.12 55.28 7.78
C GLU A 841 16.53 54.69 9.14
N SER A 842 15.62 53.96 9.79
CA SER A 842 15.87 53.20 11.03
C SER A 842 16.93 52.09 10.89
N ALA A 843 16.98 51.41 9.74
CA ALA A 843 18.02 50.41 9.50
C ALA A 843 19.40 51.05 9.32
N ALA A 844 19.46 52.25 8.70
CA ALA A 844 20.71 52.99 8.56
C ALA A 844 21.23 53.50 9.92
N GLU A 845 20.34 53.98 10.80
CA GLU A 845 20.69 54.35 12.18
C GLU A 845 21.21 53.15 12.98
N LEU A 846 20.54 52.00 12.89
CA LEU A 846 21.00 50.76 13.52
C LEU A 846 22.37 50.32 13.01
N ILE A 847 22.62 50.41 11.71
CA ILE A 847 23.93 50.09 11.12
C ILE A 847 25.03 51.00 11.71
N ASN A 848 24.74 52.30 11.84
CA ASN A 848 25.70 53.27 12.38
C ASN A 848 25.96 53.04 13.87
N SER A 849 24.94 52.68 14.67
CA SER A 849 25.13 52.37 16.08
C SER A 849 25.99 51.10 16.26
N LEU A 850 25.74 50.06 15.47
CA LEU A 850 26.54 48.83 15.50
C LEU A 850 28.00 49.04 15.02
N ASP A 851 28.23 49.92 14.05
CA ASP A 851 29.59 50.28 13.60
C ASP A 851 30.39 51.05 14.67
N SER A 852 29.72 51.67 15.65
CA SER A 852 30.37 52.42 16.73
C SER A 852 30.87 51.55 17.89
N LEU A 853 30.40 50.30 17.98
CA LEU A 853 30.76 49.35 19.04
C LEU A 853 32.15 48.77 18.83
N THR A 854 32.98 48.74 19.86
CA THR A 854 34.35 48.18 19.78
C THR A 854 34.37 46.66 19.83
N GLU A 855 33.30 46.05 20.34
CA GLU A 855 33.09 44.62 20.51
C GLU A 855 32.74 43.93 19.18
N LEU A 856 32.31 44.69 18.17
CA LEU A 856 31.89 44.20 16.87
C LEU A 856 32.90 44.61 15.78
N SER A 857 33.32 43.63 14.98
CA SER A 857 34.15 43.85 13.80
C SER A 857 33.31 43.67 12.54
N SER A 858 33.28 44.68 11.66
CA SER A 858 32.54 44.58 10.40
C SER A 858 33.14 43.49 9.50
N ALA A 859 32.32 42.49 9.15
CA ALA A 859 32.67 41.39 8.25
C ALA A 859 32.31 41.70 6.78
N GLY A 860 31.66 42.84 6.53
CA GLY A 860 31.31 43.34 5.20
C GLY A 860 29.81 43.26 4.87
N SER A 861 29.46 43.76 3.68
CA SER A 861 28.12 43.66 3.11
C SER A 861 27.97 42.36 2.30
N THR A 862 26.84 41.70 2.48
CA THR A 862 26.51 40.40 1.88
C THR A 862 25.16 40.49 1.15
N GLU A 863 24.80 39.48 0.36
CA GLU A 863 23.48 39.38 -0.29
C GLU A 863 22.31 39.33 0.70
N PHE A 864 22.58 38.96 1.96
CA PHE A 864 21.60 38.89 3.05
C PHE A 864 21.57 40.14 3.94
N GLY A 865 22.47 41.11 3.72
CA GLY A 865 22.59 42.30 4.56
C GLY A 865 24.01 42.57 5.06
N ARG A 866 24.15 43.44 6.06
CA ARG A 866 25.45 43.79 6.65
C ARG A 866 25.75 42.86 7.83
N LEU A 867 26.97 42.31 7.85
CA LEU A 867 27.39 41.29 8.81
C LEU A 867 28.50 41.84 9.71
N TRP A 868 28.37 41.60 11.02
CA TRP A 868 29.42 41.86 12.01
C TRP A 868 29.79 40.56 12.73
N ARG A 869 31.07 40.46 13.08
CA ARG A 869 31.64 39.37 13.88
C ARG A 869 32.02 39.89 15.26
N VAL A 870 31.61 39.17 16.29
CA VAL A 870 31.98 39.46 17.68
C VAL A 870 33.48 39.22 17.87
N THR A 871 34.17 40.20 18.44
CA THR A 871 35.63 40.18 18.64
C THR A 871 36.04 39.36 19.87
N ALA A 872 35.19 39.29 20.89
CA ALA A 872 35.38 38.46 22.06
C ALA A 872 35.33 36.96 21.72
N ALA A 873 36.05 36.14 22.49
CA ALA A 873 35.98 34.69 22.37
C ALA A 873 34.60 34.19 22.87
N VAL A 874 33.85 33.55 21.98
CA VAL A 874 32.52 32.98 22.28
C VAL A 874 32.67 31.48 22.36
N ASP A 875 32.31 30.89 23.51
CA ASP A 875 32.27 29.44 23.67
C ASP A 875 31.15 28.84 22.83
N GLU A 876 31.40 27.66 22.27
CA GLU A 876 30.37 26.94 21.52
C GLU A 876 29.23 26.48 22.44
N ALA A 877 28.00 26.62 21.97
CA ALA A 877 26.86 26.10 22.70
C ALA A 877 26.98 24.58 22.84
N VAL A 878 26.70 24.03 24.02
CA VAL A 878 26.66 22.58 24.22
C VAL A 878 25.56 22.02 23.32
N ALA A 879 25.91 21.14 22.40
CA ALA A 879 24.92 20.43 21.59
C ALA A 879 24.07 19.57 22.53
N GLU A 880 22.81 19.95 22.75
CA GLU A 880 21.89 19.14 23.54
C GLU A 880 21.67 17.81 22.81
N ASP A 881 22.15 16.72 23.40
CA ASP A 881 22.05 15.35 22.87
C ASP A 881 20.62 14.80 23.04
N LYS A 882 19.66 15.46 22.38
CA LYS A 882 18.25 15.07 22.39
C LYS A 882 18.00 14.06 21.29
N SER A 883 17.53 12.87 21.70
CA SER A 883 17.20 11.79 20.77
C SER A 883 16.19 12.28 19.71
N PRO A 884 16.45 12.01 18.42
CA PRO A 884 15.52 12.36 17.34
C PRO A 884 14.28 11.47 17.30
N TRP A 885 14.20 10.46 18.18
CA TRP A 885 13.08 9.54 18.30
C TRP A 885 12.15 9.96 19.43
N SER A 886 10.88 10.18 19.08
CA SER A 886 9.79 10.40 20.03
C SER A 886 8.68 9.36 19.82
N THR A 887 7.83 9.20 20.82
CA THR A 887 6.64 8.33 20.73
C THR A 887 5.70 8.79 19.61
N THR A 888 5.55 10.10 19.41
CA THR A 888 4.77 10.68 18.32
C THR A 888 5.34 10.30 16.96
N LYS A 889 6.67 10.40 16.78
CA LYS A 889 7.35 10.01 15.54
C LYS A 889 7.17 8.52 15.23
N LEU A 890 7.31 7.65 16.22
CA LEU A 890 7.14 6.20 16.05
C LEU A 890 5.72 5.84 15.60
N VAL A 891 4.70 6.46 16.20
CA VAL A 891 3.30 6.24 15.82
C VAL A 891 3.03 6.75 14.40
N GLN A 892 3.44 7.98 14.08
CA GLN A 892 3.29 8.57 12.75
C GLN A 892 3.97 7.71 11.67
N LEU A 893 5.22 7.33 11.90
CA LEU A 893 6.00 6.50 10.97
C LEU A 893 5.36 5.12 10.77
N SER A 894 4.91 4.47 11.84
CA SER A 894 4.26 3.16 11.78
C SER A 894 2.98 3.19 10.94
N ILE A 895 2.16 4.23 11.10
CA ILE A 895 0.93 4.43 10.34
C ILE A 895 1.24 4.69 8.86
N LEU A 896 2.20 5.57 8.56
CA LEU A 896 2.62 5.84 7.19
C LEU A 896 3.15 4.58 6.49
N ILE A 897 4.03 3.80 7.15
CA ILE A 897 4.54 2.53 6.61
C ILE A 897 3.39 1.54 6.37
N GLY A 898 2.45 1.42 7.30
CA GLY A 898 1.27 0.57 7.14
C GLY A 898 0.44 0.93 5.90
N PHE A 899 0.21 2.22 5.67
CA PHE A 899 -0.55 2.69 4.50
C PHE A 899 0.25 2.60 3.19
N ILE A 900 1.56 2.79 3.22
CA ILE A 900 2.45 2.56 2.07
C ILE A 900 2.36 1.09 1.65
N LEU A 901 2.47 0.14 2.60
CA LEU A 901 2.32 -1.29 2.33
C LEU A 901 0.93 -1.63 1.78
N LEU A 902 -0.11 -0.97 2.29
CA LEU A 902 -1.48 -1.13 1.83
C LEU A 902 -1.65 -0.67 0.36
N ALA A 903 -1.02 0.46 0.02
CA ALA A 903 -1.10 1.13 -1.28
C ALA A 903 -0.45 0.34 -2.44
N VAL A 904 0.59 -0.47 -2.18
CA VAL A 904 1.31 -1.24 -3.20
C VAL A 904 0.35 -2.14 -4.01
N PRO A 905 0.31 -2.07 -5.35
CA PRO A 905 -0.61 -2.86 -6.17
C PRO A 905 -0.26 -4.36 -6.17
N THR A 906 -1.26 -5.23 -6.25
CA THR A 906 -1.05 -6.68 -6.34
C THR A 906 -0.45 -7.09 -7.70
N ALA A 907 0.62 -7.87 -7.68
CA ALA A 907 1.33 -8.35 -8.88
C ALA A 907 0.47 -9.20 -9.85
N GLY A 908 -0.73 -9.64 -9.45
CA GLY A 908 -1.67 -10.35 -10.33
C GLY A 908 -2.29 -9.51 -11.46
N SER A 909 -1.98 -8.22 -11.53
CA SER A 909 -2.65 -7.25 -12.40
C SER A 909 -2.24 -7.26 -13.89
N ARG A 910 -1.12 -7.86 -14.30
CA ARG A 910 -0.54 -7.56 -15.62
C ARG A 910 -0.83 -8.55 -16.77
N SER A 911 -1.52 -9.68 -16.55
CA SER A 911 -1.53 -10.77 -17.55
C SER A 911 -2.90 -11.17 -18.12
N ARG A 912 -3.88 -10.26 -18.23
CA ARG A 912 -5.08 -10.53 -19.03
C ARG A 912 -5.36 -9.38 -20.01
N LYS A 913 -4.66 -9.40 -21.16
CA LYS A 913 -5.37 -9.14 -22.41
C LYS A 913 -6.25 -10.38 -22.61
N SER A 914 -7.56 -10.25 -22.46
CA SER A 914 -8.46 -11.30 -22.94
C SER A 914 -8.21 -11.40 -24.44
N LYS A 915 -7.59 -12.48 -24.91
CA LYS A 915 -8.01 -13.02 -26.19
C LYS A 915 -9.46 -13.40 -25.95
N THR A 916 -10.37 -12.62 -26.52
CA THR A 916 -11.77 -12.94 -26.71
C THR A 916 -11.80 -14.37 -27.27
N ALA A 917 -12.15 -15.34 -26.42
CA ALA A 917 -12.65 -16.60 -26.90
C ALA A 917 -14.09 -16.29 -27.30
N GLU A 918 -14.31 -16.08 -28.59
CA GLU A 918 -15.64 -16.16 -29.18
C GLU A 918 -16.17 -17.55 -28.83
N ILE A 919 -17.16 -17.58 -27.95
CA ILE A 919 -17.98 -18.77 -27.74
C ILE A 919 -18.82 -18.86 -29.02
N PHE A 920 -18.37 -19.68 -29.97
CA PHE A 920 -19.22 -20.15 -31.05
C PHE A 920 -20.29 -21.02 -30.42
N ILE A 921 -21.47 -20.45 -30.20
CA ILE A 921 -22.69 -21.24 -30.05
C ILE A 921 -23.07 -21.59 -31.48
N GLU A 922 -22.69 -22.78 -31.93
CA GLU A 922 -23.33 -23.40 -33.10
C GLU A 922 -24.82 -23.54 -32.75
N ASN A 923 -25.63 -22.79 -33.48
CA ASN A 923 -27.07 -22.90 -33.46
C ASN A 923 -27.40 -24.15 -34.30
N ASP A 924 -27.53 -25.30 -33.65
CA ASP A 924 -28.02 -26.51 -34.31
C ASP A 924 -29.39 -26.20 -34.91
N GLY A 925 -29.46 -26.34 -36.23
CA GLY A 925 -30.58 -25.92 -37.04
C GLY A 925 -31.82 -26.79 -36.89
N ASP A 926 -32.98 -26.12 -36.93
CA ASP A 926 -34.21 -26.72 -37.42
C ASP A 926 -34.02 -27.13 -38.89
N ASN A 927 -34.07 -28.44 -39.13
CA ASN A 927 -34.59 -29.05 -40.37
C ASN A 927 -34.88 -30.54 -40.11
N ALA A 928 -36.07 -30.80 -39.57
CA ALA A 928 -36.91 -31.95 -39.90
C ALA A 928 -38.35 -31.64 -39.46
#